data_AF-A0AAD9MDT1-F1
#
_entry.id   AF-A0AAD9MDT1-F1
#
_cell.length_a   1.000
_cell.length_b   1.000
_cell.length_c   1.000
_cell.angle_alpha   90.00
_cell.angle_beta   90.00
_cell.angle_gamma   90.00
#
_symmetry.space_group_name_H-M   'P 1'
#
loop_
_entity.id
_entity.type
_entity.pdbx_description
1 polymer ?
#
loop_
_entity_poly.entity_id
_entity_poly.type
_entity_poly.pdbx_seq_one_letter_code
_entity_poly.pdbx_strand_id
1 'polypeptide(L)'
;MCGIVGIILADAESSEADAAVELHESLYYLQHRGQDACGIATCATGGRIFQCKGNGMASKVFADGKRVADLPGYMGIAHLRYPTAGTSSSAESQPLYVNSPYGICFSHNGNLINAPELRRFLDREAHRHVNTDSDSELMLNVFANTLNETGKARANVEDIFQALAKTYQQCEGAWAVTAMIAGFGIFAFRDAHGIRPLVLGSRTSATRLGGTDYMFASESIALRQLGFTKFQDIQPGQAVVVPRGQPPQFSQVAPRLGFAPDIFEYVYFARPDSIMDGISVHRSRQNMGAKLAQKMRDILGDACIEEIDVIIPVPETSNTSAAVVSEKLGKPISYGFVKNRYVYRTFILPGQKAREKGVRRKLSAMESEFRDRVVCLVDDSVVRGTTSREIVNMAWEAGAKKVIFASCAPPVTHPHIYGIDLASPQELIAHRKTRREIAEHIKANDIIYQDLDDLKAACLEAAPKDTTVEDFEIGVFCGRYKTEVPDGYFEHLDELRGCTHRHQINVADPDGPILTGNASSMSSQPRSFQGRLDLNGLVAGANSHGKGDVAGTEVIAINRSIDCGITFPINSQVPPVARVGQPFSFVFSPSTFSSTSAMTYTLADPPAWLTIDTSKRILSGTPTDADVAPGQVVGVPISLVATDSHGSATLAATLVVSRNPSPVVSKPFAVQAPQFGAFLSPSTLVEEHGASFSFTLAPDTFSGSATPLNYYLISDRRAARTISIGSNYASMGGTEDVAGRLSAMDWAPSRDPLGIAKFNAEEIGISPFHPTKTWSTVHSDEEGSVLGDRPVTRSRREHVGDMASMASIGSRENWKVLSESPEPWLALRGRTANDSGVDGPNKGRKSSEDSVICYI
;
A
#
# COMPACT_ATOMS: atom_id res chain seq x y z
N MET A 1 1.14 -13.45 6.13
CA MET A 1 2.09 -12.62 6.90
C MET A 1 1.73 -11.17 6.66
N CYS A 2 1.94 -10.27 7.60
CA CYS A 2 1.54 -8.88 7.47
C CYS A 2 2.71 -7.95 7.12
N GLY A 3 2.40 -6.73 6.70
CA GLY A 3 3.36 -5.63 6.66
C GLY A 3 3.10 -4.69 7.83
N ILE A 4 4.14 -4.26 8.53
CA ILE A 4 4.04 -3.29 9.64
C ILE A 4 5.04 -2.15 9.47
N VAL A 5 4.67 -0.97 9.97
CA VAL A 5 5.45 0.26 9.91
C VAL A 5 5.23 1.07 11.18
N GLY A 6 6.25 1.76 11.66
CA GLY A 6 6.13 2.82 12.67
C GLY A 6 7.05 3.98 12.36
N ILE A 7 6.60 5.22 12.55
CA ILE A 7 7.39 6.43 12.28
C ILE A 7 7.25 7.43 13.43
N ILE A 8 8.34 8.14 13.72
CA ILE A 8 8.36 9.31 14.60
C ILE A 8 9.25 10.39 13.98
N LEU A 9 8.64 11.55 13.75
CA LEU A 9 9.31 12.74 13.24
C LEU A 9 9.97 13.48 14.42
N ALA A 10 11.12 14.12 14.16
CA ALA A 10 11.84 14.87 15.18
C ALA A 10 11.08 16.12 15.64
N ASP A 11 10.24 16.66 14.76
CA ASP A 11 9.45 17.86 14.99
C ASP A 11 8.08 17.53 15.59
N ALA A 12 8.03 17.36 16.91
CA ALA A 12 6.78 17.07 17.61
C ALA A 12 5.95 18.32 17.98
N GLU A 13 6.40 19.51 17.57
CA GLU A 13 5.81 20.80 17.95
C GLU A 13 5.20 21.54 16.75
N SER A 14 5.71 21.33 15.54
CA SER A 14 5.10 21.86 14.31
C SER A 14 3.75 21.22 13.98
N SER A 15 2.80 22.05 13.55
CA SER A 15 1.53 21.62 12.96
C SER A 15 1.67 21.03 11.54
N GLU A 16 2.87 21.13 10.94
CA GLU A 16 3.18 20.59 9.60
C GLU A 16 3.80 19.19 9.65
N ALA A 17 4.16 18.69 10.84
CA ALA A 17 4.72 17.37 11.03
C ALA A 17 3.63 16.29 10.94
N ASP A 18 3.43 15.77 9.73
CA ASP A 18 2.40 14.76 9.43
C ASP A 18 3.01 13.39 9.09
N ALA A 19 3.01 12.50 10.08
CA ALA A 19 3.40 11.11 9.94
C ALA A 19 2.46 10.30 9.03
N ALA A 20 1.19 10.70 8.88
CA ALA A 20 0.20 9.89 8.16
C ALA A 20 0.47 9.82 6.65
N VAL A 21 1.03 10.88 6.06
CA VAL A 21 1.42 10.91 4.64
C VAL A 21 2.47 9.84 4.35
N GLU A 22 3.55 9.81 5.13
CA GLU A 22 4.64 8.84 4.95
C GLU A 22 4.22 7.42 5.34
N LEU A 23 3.40 7.25 6.38
CA LEU A 23 2.79 5.96 6.70
C LEU A 23 1.93 5.46 5.52
N HIS A 24 1.09 6.31 4.93
CA HIS A 24 0.25 5.95 3.77
C HIS A 24 1.09 5.60 2.55
N GLU A 25 2.12 6.40 2.22
CA GLU A 25 3.04 6.12 1.11
C GLU A 25 3.81 4.81 1.34
N SER A 26 4.25 4.53 2.57
CA SER A 26 4.92 3.27 2.95
C SER A 26 4.07 2.02 2.68
N LEU A 27 2.73 2.13 2.79
CA LEU A 27 1.83 1.00 2.57
C LEU A 27 1.87 0.50 1.12
N TYR A 28 2.08 1.37 0.13
CA TYR A 28 2.17 0.94 -1.27
C TYR A 28 3.44 0.14 -1.55
N TYR A 29 4.55 0.46 -0.89
CA TYR A 29 5.80 -0.31 -1.02
C TYR A 29 5.71 -1.70 -0.37
N LEU A 30 4.84 -1.87 0.64
CA LEU A 30 4.61 -3.11 1.38
C LEU A 30 3.31 -3.84 1.01
N GLN A 31 2.50 -3.34 0.06
CA GLN A 31 1.16 -3.85 -0.27
C GLN A 31 1.16 -5.32 -0.73
N HIS A 32 2.31 -5.86 -1.18
CA HIS A 32 2.47 -7.29 -1.46
C HIS A 32 2.35 -8.16 -0.19
N ARG A 33 2.72 -7.62 0.98
CA ARG A 33 2.55 -8.27 2.29
C ARG A 33 1.12 -8.30 2.81
N GLY A 34 0.13 -7.72 2.12
CA GLY A 34 -1.23 -7.74 2.62
C GLY A 34 -2.16 -6.89 1.79
N GLN A 35 -3.27 -7.47 1.34
CA GLN A 35 -4.27 -6.81 0.48
C GLN A 35 -5.70 -7.01 1.02
N ASP A 36 -5.82 -7.56 2.23
CA ASP A 36 -7.09 -7.95 2.81
C ASP A 36 -7.71 -6.87 3.69
N ALA A 37 -6.86 -6.21 4.47
CA ALA A 37 -7.19 -5.02 5.25
C ALA A 37 -5.93 -4.18 5.45
N CYS A 38 -6.10 -2.92 5.82
CA CYS A 38 -5.01 -2.09 6.29
C CYS A 38 -5.49 -1.02 7.27
N GLY A 39 -4.55 -0.36 7.92
CA GLY A 39 -4.85 0.74 8.83
C GLY A 39 -3.63 1.58 9.17
N ILE A 40 -3.90 2.80 9.60
CA ILE A 40 -2.94 3.76 10.16
C ILE A 40 -3.53 4.26 11.47
N ALA A 41 -2.69 4.40 12.48
CA ALA A 41 -2.98 5.14 13.69
C ALA A 41 -1.86 6.14 13.97
N THR A 42 -2.22 7.40 14.20
CA THR A 42 -1.28 8.49 14.51
C THR A 42 -1.57 9.07 15.89
N CYS A 43 -0.59 9.77 16.45
CA CYS A 43 -0.70 10.47 17.72
C CYS A 43 -0.31 11.94 17.54
N ALA A 44 -1.25 12.84 17.77
CA ALA A 44 -1.01 14.28 17.78
C ALA A 44 -0.48 14.78 19.12
N THR A 45 -0.06 16.04 19.13
CA THR A 45 0.30 16.80 20.34
C THR A 45 -0.81 16.71 21.40
N GLY A 46 -0.41 16.53 22.66
CA GLY A 46 -1.33 16.23 23.77
C GLY A 46 -1.69 14.76 23.93
N GLY A 47 -1.20 13.85 23.08
CA GLY A 47 -1.41 12.41 23.22
C GLY A 47 -2.74 11.90 22.64
N ARG A 48 -3.38 12.67 21.76
CA ARG A 48 -4.63 12.25 21.12
C ARG A 48 -4.33 11.29 19.97
N ILE A 49 -4.93 10.10 20.02
CA ILE A 49 -4.84 9.09 18.97
C ILE A 49 -5.92 9.34 17.90
N PHE A 50 -5.53 9.20 16.64
CA PHE A 50 -6.40 9.16 15.46
C PHE A 50 -6.19 7.83 14.74
N GLN A 51 -7.24 7.24 14.18
CA GLN A 51 -7.16 5.94 13.51
C GLN A 51 -8.12 5.85 12.32
N CYS A 52 -7.61 5.33 11.21
CA CYS A 52 -8.40 4.92 10.04
C CYS A 52 -7.93 3.53 9.61
N LYS A 53 -8.86 2.58 9.56
CA LYS A 53 -8.59 1.18 9.22
C LYS A 53 -9.82 0.50 8.60
N GLY A 54 -9.60 -0.53 7.81
CA GLY A 54 -10.69 -1.32 7.21
C GLY A 54 -10.23 -2.35 6.19
N ASN A 55 -11.19 -3.07 5.62
CA ASN A 55 -10.94 -4.14 4.65
C ASN A 55 -10.67 -3.58 3.24
N GLY A 56 -9.62 -4.11 2.59
CA GLY A 56 -9.17 -3.76 1.25
C GLY A 56 -7.69 -3.40 1.16
N MET A 57 -7.30 -2.91 -0.02
CA MET A 57 -5.99 -2.29 -0.29
C MET A 57 -5.95 -0.85 0.24
N ALA A 58 -4.75 -0.28 0.39
CA ALA A 58 -4.55 1.07 0.94
C ALA A 58 -5.35 2.13 0.17
N SER A 59 -5.33 2.10 -1.17
CA SER A 59 -6.13 2.99 -2.02
C SER A 59 -7.62 2.99 -1.66
N LYS A 60 -8.23 1.82 -1.47
CA LYS A 60 -9.64 1.72 -1.06
C LYS A 60 -9.88 2.26 0.35
N VAL A 61 -9.07 1.83 1.33
CA VAL A 61 -9.30 2.13 2.75
C VAL A 61 -9.11 3.62 3.05
N PHE A 62 -8.10 4.26 2.45
CA PHE A 62 -7.81 5.68 2.63
C PHE A 62 -8.48 6.58 1.57
N ALA A 63 -9.32 6.01 0.70
CA ALA A 63 -10.03 6.69 -0.39
C ALA A 63 -9.06 7.52 -1.27
N ASP A 64 -8.04 6.85 -1.82
CA ASP A 64 -6.96 7.42 -2.62
C ASP A 64 -6.24 8.59 -1.92
N GLY A 65 -6.02 8.42 -0.61
CA GLY A 65 -5.34 9.39 0.26
C GLY A 65 -6.26 10.46 0.85
N LYS A 66 -7.53 10.57 0.45
CA LYS A 66 -8.46 11.61 0.96
C LYS A 66 -8.64 11.57 2.49
N ARG A 67 -8.58 10.39 3.10
CA ARG A 67 -8.70 10.19 4.56
C ARG A 67 -7.40 10.37 5.34
N VAL A 68 -6.28 10.64 4.68
CA VAL A 68 -4.98 10.85 5.34
C VAL A 68 -4.99 12.16 6.15
N ALA A 69 -5.70 13.19 5.65
CA ALA A 69 -5.87 14.45 6.35
C ALA A 69 -6.63 14.33 7.70
N ASP A 70 -7.35 13.23 7.92
CA ASP A 70 -8.08 12.94 9.17
C ASP A 70 -7.19 12.30 10.25
N LEU A 71 -5.88 12.14 9.99
CA LEU A 71 -4.91 11.42 10.82
C LEU A 71 -3.73 12.29 11.32
N PRO A 72 -3.94 13.49 11.86
CA PRO A 72 -2.85 14.38 12.23
C PRO A 72 -1.94 13.78 13.31
N GLY A 73 -0.63 14.01 13.19
CA GLY A 73 0.34 13.76 14.27
C GLY A 73 1.76 13.51 13.78
N TYR A 74 2.73 13.83 14.64
CA TYR A 74 4.17 13.67 14.37
C TYR A 74 4.69 12.24 14.51
N MET A 75 3.86 11.30 14.99
CA MET A 75 4.20 9.90 15.14
C MET A 75 3.01 9.00 14.86
N GLY A 76 3.27 7.77 14.42
CA GLY A 76 2.22 6.79 14.17
C GLY A 76 2.74 5.42 13.78
N ILE A 77 1.82 4.48 13.63
CA ILE A 77 2.06 3.12 13.17
C ILE A 77 1.03 2.72 12.11
N ALA A 78 1.40 1.79 11.24
CA ALA A 78 0.54 1.28 10.18
C ALA A 78 0.67 -0.23 10.02
N HIS A 79 -0.32 -0.84 9.36
CA HIS A 79 -0.37 -2.28 9.15
C HIS A 79 -1.10 -2.65 7.85
N LEU A 80 -0.65 -3.74 7.22
CA LEU A 80 -1.25 -4.40 6.06
C LEU A 80 -1.52 -5.86 6.39
N ARG A 81 -2.80 -6.26 6.38
CA ARG A 81 -3.23 -7.63 6.66
C ARG A 81 -3.18 -8.49 5.41
N TYR A 82 -2.51 -9.63 5.51
CA TYR A 82 -2.72 -10.78 4.66
C TYR A 82 -3.69 -11.73 5.37
N PRO A 83 -4.60 -12.43 4.67
CA PRO A 83 -5.54 -13.34 5.33
C PRO A 83 -4.79 -14.39 6.16
N THR A 84 -5.18 -14.58 7.41
CA THR A 84 -4.70 -15.66 8.27
C THR A 84 -5.89 -16.45 8.83
N ALA A 85 -5.64 -17.66 9.30
CA ALA A 85 -6.64 -18.38 10.11
C ALA A 85 -7.05 -17.49 11.29
N GLY A 86 -8.35 -17.44 11.60
CA GLY A 86 -8.88 -16.61 12.69
C GLY A 86 -9.01 -15.11 12.41
N THR A 87 -8.53 -14.55 11.27
CA THR A 87 -8.75 -13.13 10.95
C THR A 87 -9.47 -12.89 9.62
N SER A 88 -10.60 -12.17 9.68
CA SER A 88 -11.41 -11.80 8.51
C SER A 88 -12.28 -10.54 8.71
N SER A 89 -12.60 -10.19 9.95
CA SER A 89 -13.43 -9.02 10.28
C SER A 89 -12.68 -7.71 10.04
N SER A 90 -13.41 -6.62 9.79
CA SER A 90 -12.85 -5.27 9.78
C SER A 90 -12.39 -4.84 11.18
N ALA A 91 -12.99 -5.35 12.26
CA ALA A 91 -12.56 -5.09 13.64
C ALA A 91 -11.11 -5.55 13.90
N GLU A 92 -10.75 -6.70 13.34
CA GLU A 92 -9.41 -7.32 13.35
C GLU A 92 -8.42 -6.64 12.37
N SER A 93 -8.83 -5.55 11.71
CA SER A 93 -7.86 -4.69 11.03
C SER A 93 -6.96 -4.07 12.10
N GLN A 94 -5.66 -4.08 11.89
CA GLN A 94 -4.71 -3.40 12.77
C GLN A 94 -4.34 -2.02 12.16
N PRO A 95 -3.84 -1.04 12.94
CA PRO A 95 -3.47 -1.14 14.34
C PRO A 95 -4.63 -1.45 15.30
N LEU A 96 -4.34 -2.18 16.36
CA LEU A 96 -5.23 -2.35 17.52
C LEU A 96 -4.94 -1.26 18.56
N TYR A 97 -5.89 -0.97 19.44
CA TYR A 97 -5.79 0.07 20.47
C TYR A 97 -6.40 -0.38 21.78
N VAL A 98 -5.72 -0.09 22.88
CA VAL A 98 -6.29 -0.13 24.24
C VAL A 98 -6.05 1.20 24.94
N ASN A 99 -7.06 1.69 25.66
CA ASN A 99 -6.98 2.98 26.37
C ASN A 99 -6.19 2.90 27.69
N SER A 100 -5.99 1.70 28.23
CA SER A 100 -5.34 1.49 29.53
C SER A 100 -4.32 0.34 29.52
N PRO A 101 -3.11 0.54 30.09
CA PRO A 101 -2.61 1.79 30.67
C PRO A 101 -2.16 2.77 29.57
N TYR A 102 -2.18 4.07 29.88
CA TYR A 102 -1.61 5.18 29.10
C TYR A 102 -2.12 5.45 27.67
N GLY A 103 -2.79 4.49 27.01
CA GLY A 103 -3.17 4.54 25.59
C GLY A 103 -2.07 3.94 24.71
N ILE A 104 -2.28 2.69 24.27
CA ILE A 104 -1.31 1.90 23.49
C ILE A 104 -1.93 1.54 22.15
N CYS A 105 -1.22 1.81 21.05
CA CYS A 105 -1.56 1.27 19.73
C CYS A 105 -0.52 0.21 19.31
N PHE A 106 -0.95 -0.81 18.57
CA PHE A 106 -0.15 -2.01 18.30
C PHE A 106 -0.38 -2.56 16.89
N SER A 107 0.71 -2.89 16.18
CA SER A 107 0.75 -3.52 14.86
C SER A 107 1.69 -4.72 14.90
N HIS A 108 1.17 -5.90 14.55
CA HIS A 108 1.81 -7.20 14.68
C HIS A 108 1.89 -7.93 13.33
N ASN A 109 3.09 -8.39 12.97
CA ASN A 109 3.32 -9.35 11.90
C ASN A 109 3.88 -10.64 12.50
N GLY A 110 3.07 -11.68 12.59
CA GLY A 110 3.45 -12.94 13.25
C GLY A 110 2.28 -13.89 13.41
N ASN A 111 2.44 -14.84 14.32
CA ASN A 111 1.35 -15.66 14.88
C ASN A 111 1.75 -16.18 16.27
N LEU A 112 0.81 -16.14 17.23
CA LEU A 112 0.96 -16.79 18.54
C LEU A 112 0.43 -18.22 18.52
N ILE A 113 1.22 -19.17 19.06
CA ILE A 113 0.86 -20.59 19.06
C ILE A 113 0.12 -21.02 20.33
N ASN A 114 0.30 -20.29 21.44
CA ASN A 114 -0.37 -20.53 22.72
C ASN A 114 -1.59 -19.61 22.98
N ALA A 115 -2.22 -19.12 21.91
CA ALA A 115 -3.38 -18.21 21.98
C ALA A 115 -4.53 -18.67 22.92
N PRO A 116 -4.90 -19.97 23.01
CA PRO A 116 -5.94 -20.42 23.94
C PRO A 116 -5.58 -20.21 25.42
N GLU A 117 -4.29 -20.35 25.78
CA GLU A 117 -3.81 -20.09 27.13
C GLU A 117 -3.81 -18.60 27.44
N LEU A 118 -3.29 -17.77 26.55
CA LEU A 118 -3.28 -16.32 26.70
C LEU A 118 -4.70 -15.76 26.86
N ARG A 119 -5.67 -16.26 26.07
CA ARG A 119 -7.08 -15.87 26.20
C ARG A 119 -7.67 -16.25 27.56
N ARG A 120 -7.30 -17.42 28.12
CA ARG A 120 -7.70 -17.85 29.47
C ARG A 120 -7.08 -16.98 30.57
N PHE A 121 -5.80 -16.65 30.46
CA PHE A 121 -5.08 -15.76 31.39
C PHE A 121 -5.71 -14.36 31.39
N LEU A 122 -5.93 -13.79 30.20
CA LEU A 122 -6.50 -12.45 30.07
C LEU A 122 -7.90 -12.33 30.66
N ASP A 123 -8.76 -13.32 30.44
CA ASP A 123 -10.12 -13.37 30.99
C ASP A 123 -10.12 -13.56 32.53
N ARG A 124 -9.40 -14.57 33.02
CA ARG A 124 -9.52 -15.05 34.42
C ARG A 124 -8.61 -14.35 35.43
N GLU A 125 -7.46 -13.84 34.99
CA GLU A 125 -6.42 -13.31 35.89
C GLU A 125 -6.15 -11.82 35.63
N ALA A 126 -6.01 -11.40 34.37
CA ALA A 126 -5.83 -9.98 34.03
C ALA A 126 -7.16 -9.19 33.94
N HIS A 127 -8.30 -9.88 33.90
CA HIS A 127 -9.65 -9.33 33.70
C HIS A 127 -9.77 -8.38 32.50
N ARG A 128 -9.08 -8.72 31.41
CA ARG A 128 -9.08 -8.03 30.12
C ARG A 128 -9.91 -8.81 29.12
N HIS A 129 -11.08 -8.26 28.78
CA HIS A 129 -11.90 -8.82 27.70
C HIS A 129 -11.18 -8.71 26.35
N VAL A 130 -11.27 -9.78 25.54
CA VAL A 130 -10.68 -9.88 24.20
C VAL A 130 -11.81 -10.05 23.19
N ASN A 131 -12.02 -9.03 22.38
CA ASN A 131 -13.22 -8.85 21.55
C ASN A 131 -13.12 -9.51 20.17
N THR A 132 -11.94 -9.93 19.73
CA THR A 132 -11.70 -10.57 18.43
C THR A 132 -10.93 -11.87 18.55
N ASP A 133 -10.91 -12.68 17.47
CA ASP A 133 -10.10 -13.90 17.41
C ASP A 133 -8.65 -13.62 16.96
N SER A 134 -8.24 -12.35 16.88
CA SER A 134 -6.87 -11.97 16.56
C SER A 134 -5.92 -12.17 17.75
N ASP A 135 -4.93 -13.02 17.56
CA ASP A 135 -3.75 -13.20 18.39
C ASP A 135 -3.03 -11.86 18.73
N SER A 136 -3.03 -10.91 17.81
CA SER A 136 -2.50 -9.55 18.01
C SER A 136 -3.21 -8.78 19.13
N GLU A 137 -4.51 -9.05 19.38
CA GLU A 137 -5.25 -8.47 20.51
C GLU A 137 -4.83 -9.11 21.83
N LEU A 138 -4.49 -10.41 21.82
CA LEU A 138 -3.95 -11.13 22.98
C LEU A 138 -2.59 -10.53 23.37
N MET A 139 -1.63 -10.45 22.44
CA MET A 139 -0.30 -9.89 22.74
C MET A 139 -0.38 -8.42 23.21
N LEU A 140 -1.23 -7.60 22.58
CA LEU A 140 -1.46 -6.22 23.03
C LEU A 140 -1.96 -6.19 24.48
N ASN A 141 -2.94 -7.03 24.84
CA ASN A 141 -3.49 -7.04 26.18
C ASN A 141 -2.54 -7.66 27.23
N VAL A 142 -1.71 -8.65 26.85
CA VAL A 142 -0.63 -9.18 27.72
C VAL A 142 0.38 -8.08 28.01
N PHE A 143 0.90 -7.38 26.98
CA PHE A 143 1.81 -6.25 27.17
C PHE A 143 1.17 -5.11 27.97
N ALA A 144 -0.09 -4.78 27.71
CA ALA A 144 -0.81 -3.78 28.46
C ALA A 144 -1.03 -4.19 29.93
N ASN A 145 -1.14 -5.47 30.24
CA ASN A 145 -1.18 -5.97 31.61
C ASN A 145 0.18 -5.84 32.30
N THR A 146 1.25 -6.37 31.69
CA THR A 146 2.61 -6.36 32.28
C THR A 146 3.14 -4.94 32.47
N LEU A 147 2.74 -4.00 31.62
CA LEU A 147 3.03 -2.58 31.78
C LEU A 147 2.17 -1.90 32.88
N ASN A 148 0.94 -2.37 33.11
CA ASN A 148 0.07 -1.85 34.17
C ASN A 148 0.55 -2.26 35.58
N GLU A 149 1.17 -3.44 35.71
CA GLU A 149 1.81 -3.92 36.94
C GLU A 149 2.90 -2.96 37.49
N THR A 150 3.40 -2.03 36.67
CA THR A 150 4.34 -0.99 37.15
C THR A 150 3.71 -0.05 38.18
N GLY A 151 2.38 0.10 38.20
CA GLY A 151 1.64 0.95 39.13
C GLY A 151 1.92 2.45 38.99
N LYS A 152 2.65 2.87 37.94
CA LYS A 152 3.08 4.26 37.74
C LYS A 152 1.99 5.11 37.09
N ALA A 153 2.04 6.42 37.31
CA ALA A 153 1.19 7.37 36.59
C ALA A 153 1.66 7.61 35.13
N ARG A 154 2.94 7.34 34.85
CA ARG A 154 3.59 7.38 33.52
C ARG A 154 4.70 6.34 33.46
N ALA A 155 4.77 5.58 32.37
CA ALA A 155 5.91 4.72 32.08
C ALA A 155 7.14 5.53 31.64
N ASN A 156 8.33 5.00 31.93
CA ASN A 156 9.59 5.40 31.30
C ASN A 156 10.08 4.31 30.32
N VAL A 157 11.26 4.48 29.72
CA VAL A 157 11.81 3.52 28.75
C VAL A 157 12.09 2.15 29.37
N GLU A 158 12.65 2.13 30.58
CA GLU A 158 12.97 0.89 31.31
C GLU A 158 11.69 0.11 31.66
N ASP A 159 10.61 0.80 32.04
CA ASP A 159 9.31 0.19 32.29
C ASP A 159 8.78 -0.58 31.06
N ILE A 160 9.01 -0.05 29.85
CA ILE A 160 8.62 -0.72 28.60
C ILE A 160 9.48 -1.96 28.38
N PHE A 161 10.80 -1.88 28.57
CA PHE A 161 11.69 -3.05 28.43
C PHE A 161 11.36 -4.15 29.43
N GLN A 162 11.09 -3.82 30.69
CA GLN A 162 10.72 -4.80 31.73
C GLN A 162 9.33 -5.40 31.48
N ALA A 163 8.35 -4.62 31.00
CA ALA A 163 7.05 -5.13 30.57
C ALA A 163 7.18 -6.08 29.35
N LEU A 164 8.04 -5.76 28.39
CA LEU A 164 8.34 -6.65 27.27
C LEU A 164 9.02 -7.94 27.74
N ALA A 165 9.99 -7.88 28.66
CA ALA A 165 10.64 -9.08 29.20
C ALA A 165 9.63 -10.05 29.84
N LYS A 166 8.63 -9.55 30.57
CA LYS A 166 7.49 -10.35 31.07
C LYS A 166 6.58 -10.86 29.96
N THR A 167 6.35 -10.06 28.92
CA THR A 167 5.51 -10.45 27.76
C THR A 167 6.13 -11.65 27.02
N TYR A 168 7.46 -11.68 26.87
CA TYR A 168 8.19 -12.82 26.26
C TYR A 168 8.20 -14.08 27.13
N GLN A 169 7.85 -14.00 28.41
CA GLN A 169 7.67 -15.18 29.28
C GLN A 169 6.29 -15.83 29.13
N GLN A 170 5.35 -15.14 28.49
CA GLN A 170 3.96 -15.62 28.31
C GLN A 170 3.62 -15.91 26.85
N CYS A 171 4.09 -15.09 25.91
CA CYS A 171 3.77 -15.25 24.49
C CYS A 171 4.73 -16.24 23.80
N GLU A 172 4.17 -17.25 23.12
CA GLU A 172 4.93 -18.20 22.32
C GLU A 172 4.57 -18.09 20.83
N GLY A 173 5.55 -18.28 19.94
CA GLY A 173 5.37 -18.18 18.49
C GLY A 173 6.45 -17.32 17.83
N ALA A 174 6.05 -16.55 16.81
CA ALA A 174 6.96 -15.66 16.08
C ALA A 174 6.29 -14.33 15.77
N TRP A 175 7.02 -13.22 15.87
CA TRP A 175 6.48 -11.87 15.77
C TRP A 175 7.54 -10.82 15.44
N ALA A 176 7.12 -9.87 14.63
CA ALA A 176 7.65 -8.52 14.60
C ALA A 176 6.52 -7.57 15.01
N VAL A 177 6.82 -6.59 15.85
CA VAL A 177 5.84 -5.62 16.35
C VAL A 177 6.34 -4.20 16.15
N THR A 178 5.44 -3.30 15.75
CA THR A 178 5.58 -1.85 15.91
C THR A 178 4.40 -1.35 16.73
N ALA A 179 4.68 -0.52 17.73
CA ALA A 179 3.70 -0.07 18.70
C ALA A 179 4.00 1.38 19.12
N MET A 180 3.03 2.03 19.75
CA MET A 180 3.21 3.38 20.27
C MET A 180 2.42 3.62 21.55
N ILE A 181 2.97 4.46 22.44
CA ILE A 181 2.32 4.90 23.67
C ILE A 181 2.00 6.39 23.53
N ALA A 182 0.74 6.75 23.75
CA ALA A 182 0.20 8.08 23.52
C ALA A 182 1.04 9.19 24.17
N GLY A 183 1.55 10.12 23.35
CA GLY A 183 2.37 11.25 23.78
C GLY A 183 3.79 10.92 24.27
N PHE A 184 4.17 9.64 24.37
CA PHE A 184 5.48 9.19 24.85
C PHE A 184 6.46 8.93 23.70
N GLY A 185 6.06 8.13 22.72
CA GLY A 185 6.91 7.71 21.61
C GLY A 185 6.48 6.39 20.97
N ILE A 186 7.28 5.92 20.02
CA ILE A 186 7.09 4.63 19.35
C ILE A 186 8.08 3.59 19.87
N PHE A 187 7.78 2.32 19.72
CA PHE A 187 8.67 1.22 20.05
C PHE A 187 8.43 0.01 19.14
N ALA A 188 9.42 -0.86 19.01
CA ALA A 188 9.35 -2.04 18.17
C ALA A 188 10.18 -3.18 18.77
N PHE A 189 9.78 -4.43 18.52
CA PHE A 189 10.46 -5.61 19.06
C PHE A 189 10.24 -6.85 18.19
N ARG A 190 11.15 -7.83 18.31
CA ARG A 190 11.23 -9.01 17.44
C ARG A 190 11.40 -10.31 18.25
N ASP A 191 10.75 -11.39 17.82
CA ASP A 191 10.78 -12.69 18.49
C ASP A 191 12.19 -13.22 18.80
N ALA A 192 12.29 -14.12 19.78
CA ALA A 192 13.56 -14.61 20.32
C ALA A 192 14.43 -15.43 19.34
N HIS A 193 13.89 -15.77 18.16
CA HIS A 193 14.59 -16.47 17.08
C HIS A 193 14.84 -15.56 15.84
N GLY A 194 14.27 -14.35 15.80
CA GLY A 194 14.36 -13.43 14.66
C GLY A 194 13.55 -13.87 13.44
N ILE A 195 12.50 -14.65 13.61
CA ILE A 195 11.79 -15.31 12.50
C ILE A 195 11.10 -14.28 11.58
N ARG A 196 10.39 -13.29 12.13
CA ARG A 196 9.69 -12.25 11.34
C ARG A 196 10.59 -11.02 11.12
N PRO A 197 10.67 -10.43 9.92
CA PRO A 197 11.62 -9.35 9.65
C PRO A 197 11.16 -8.00 10.23
N LEU A 198 12.14 -7.22 10.73
CA LEU A 198 11.94 -5.89 11.30
C LEU A 198 13.24 -5.09 11.22
N VAL A 199 13.20 -3.92 10.57
CA VAL A 199 14.35 -3.03 10.38
C VAL A 199 14.03 -1.60 10.79
N LEU A 200 14.97 -0.95 11.48
CA LEU A 200 14.97 0.48 11.79
C LEU A 200 15.83 1.23 10.77
N GLY A 201 15.47 2.48 10.49
CA GLY A 201 16.32 3.45 9.80
C GLY A 201 16.07 4.87 10.29
N SER A 202 16.92 5.79 9.85
CA SER A 202 16.92 7.19 10.27
C SER A 202 17.26 8.14 9.13
N ARG A 203 16.78 9.38 9.22
CA ARG A 203 17.18 10.48 8.33
C ARG A 203 17.25 11.79 9.10
N THR A 204 17.99 12.76 8.57
CA THR A 204 17.89 14.15 9.03
C THR A 204 16.45 14.63 8.84
N SER A 205 15.89 15.27 9.86
CA SER A 205 14.52 15.77 9.80
C SER A 205 14.39 16.92 8.81
N ALA A 206 13.33 16.91 8.00
CA ALA A 206 13.07 17.95 7.00
C ALA A 206 12.56 19.26 7.63
N THR A 207 11.87 19.17 8.78
CA THR A 207 11.22 20.33 9.42
C THR A 207 11.97 20.83 10.65
N ARG A 208 12.76 19.99 11.33
CA ARG A 208 13.56 20.36 12.51
C ARG A 208 15.07 20.33 12.23
N LEU A 209 15.70 21.49 12.19
CA LEU A 209 17.16 21.61 12.07
C LEU A 209 17.88 20.85 13.19
N GLY A 210 18.81 19.95 12.82
CA GLY A 210 19.51 19.07 13.77
C GLY A 210 18.66 17.93 14.36
N GLY A 211 17.39 17.82 13.98
CA GLY A 211 16.52 16.69 14.31
C GLY A 211 16.82 15.45 13.47
N THR A 212 16.44 14.28 13.98
CA THR A 212 16.51 13.00 13.27
C THR A 212 15.15 12.32 13.34
N ASP A 213 14.56 12.01 12.18
CA ASP A 213 13.35 11.20 12.08
C ASP A 213 13.74 9.71 12.13
N TYR A 214 12.87 8.87 12.69
CA TYR A 214 13.09 7.42 12.80
C TYR A 214 11.89 6.63 12.25
N MET A 215 12.17 5.55 11.53
CA MET A 215 11.16 4.68 10.94
C MET A 215 11.53 3.20 11.12
N PHE A 216 10.57 2.40 11.60
CA PHE A 216 10.60 0.94 11.56
C PHE A 216 9.74 0.44 10.38
N ALA A 217 10.16 -0.64 9.72
CA ALA A 217 9.28 -1.38 8.81
C ALA A 217 9.63 -2.88 8.74
N SER A 218 8.74 -3.68 8.16
CA SER A 218 9.03 -5.10 7.83
C SER A 218 10.09 -5.29 6.76
N GLU A 219 10.28 -4.33 5.84
CA GLU A 219 11.28 -4.42 4.76
C GLU A 219 11.97 -3.08 4.51
N SER A 220 13.27 -3.14 4.23
CA SER A 220 14.12 -1.97 3.97
C SER A 220 13.71 -1.13 2.74
N ILE A 221 12.90 -1.68 1.82
CA ILE A 221 12.40 -0.92 0.67
C ILE A 221 11.49 0.25 1.07
N ALA A 222 10.66 0.10 2.11
CA ALA A 222 9.77 1.17 2.58
C ALA A 222 10.58 2.36 3.12
N LEU A 223 11.64 2.08 3.88
CA LEU A 223 12.56 3.09 4.41
C LEU A 223 13.31 3.79 3.27
N ARG A 224 13.88 3.02 2.35
CA ARG A 224 14.69 3.54 1.24
C ARG A 224 13.91 4.51 0.35
N GLN A 225 12.64 4.19 0.03
CA GLN A 225 11.81 5.03 -0.82
C GLN A 225 11.34 6.33 -0.14
N LEU A 226 11.30 6.35 1.21
CA LEU A 226 10.98 7.55 2.01
C LEU A 226 12.24 8.30 2.48
N GLY A 227 13.39 8.05 1.85
CA GLY A 227 14.64 8.75 2.13
C GLY A 227 15.30 8.40 3.47
N PHE A 228 14.84 7.36 4.16
CA PHE A 228 15.51 6.86 5.36
C PHE A 228 16.80 6.10 4.98
N THR A 229 17.79 6.21 5.84
CA THR A 229 19.14 5.65 5.68
C THR A 229 19.57 4.95 6.99
N LYS A 230 20.85 4.54 7.09
CA LYS A 230 21.43 3.92 8.29
C LYS A 230 20.58 2.77 8.83
N PHE A 231 20.34 1.77 7.98
CA PHE A 231 19.49 0.64 8.33
C PHE A 231 20.13 -0.24 9.40
N GLN A 232 19.31 -0.71 10.33
CA GLN A 232 19.70 -1.60 11.41
C GLN A 232 18.56 -2.61 11.64
N ASP A 233 18.79 -3.88 11.30
CA ASP A 233 17.87 -4.97 11.59
C ASP A 233 17.75 -5.17 13.11
N ILE A 234 16.52 -5.29 13.60
CA ILE A 234 16.26 -5.54 15.03
C ILE A 234 16.62 -6.99 15.34
N GLN A 235 17.47 -7.21 16.34
CA GLN A 235 18.03 -8.53 16.62
C GLN A 235 17.01 -9.47 17.31
N PRO A 236 17.20 -10.81 17.25
CA PRO A 236 16.34 -11.76 17.97
C PRO A 236 16.23 -11.41 19.46
N GLY A 237 15.01 -11.31 19.99
CA GLY A 237 14.75 -10.97 21.40
C GLY A 237 15.07 -9.52 21.80
N GLN A 238 15.40 -8.66 20.83
CA GLN A 238 15.70 -7.25 21.05
C GLN A 238 14.44 -6.38 20.94
N ALA A 239 14.38 -5.34 21.77
CA ALA A 239 13.42 -4.25 21.68
C ALA A 239 14.13 -2.91 21.48
N VAL A 240 13.45 -1.98 20.81
CA VAL A 240 13.89 -0.61 20.59
C VAL A 240 12.76 0.34 20.95
N VAL A 241 13.07 1.35 21.78
CA VAL A 241 12.15 2.43 22.12
C VAL A 241 12.71 3.73 21.56
N VAL A 242 11.87 4.52 20.89
CA VAL A 242 12.20 5.86 20.39
C VAL A 242 11.29 6.87 21.10
N PRO A 243 11.74 7.44 22.24
CA PRO A 243 10.99 8.47 22.93
C PRO A 243 10.93 9.75 22.09
N ARG A 244 9.86 10.53 22.27
CA ARG A 244 9.66 11.80 21.56
C ARG A 244 10.87 12.73 21.71
N GLY A 245 11.48 13.10 20.59
CA GLY A 245 12.64 14.01 20.53
C GLY A 245 13.97 13.40 21.02
N GLN A 246 14.06 12.08 21.17
CA GLN A 246 15.25 11.37 21.65
C GLN A 246 15.73 10.31 20.65
N PRO A 247 17.02 9.93 20.67
CA PRO A 247 17.52 8.82 19.87
C PRO A 247 16.94 7.47 20.31
N PRO A 248 16.96 6.44 19.43
CA PRO A 248 16.56 5.08 19.76
C PRO A 248 17.40 4.51 20.90
N GLN A 249 16.72 3.88 21.85
CA GLN A 249 17.32 3.12 22.95
C GLN A 249 17.04 1.65 22.69
N PHE A 250 18.07 0.80 22.81
CA PHE A 250 18.01 -0.64 22.51
C PHE A 250 18.17 -1.44 23.80
N SER A 251 17.41 -2.52 23.96
CA SER A 251 17.58 -3.47 25.06
C SER A 251 17.32 -4.89 24.60
N GLN A 252 18.03 -5.85 25.19
CA GLN A 252 17.79 -7.28 25.01
C GLN A 252 16.75 -7.72 26.04
N VAL A 253 15.47 -7.78 25.63
CA VAL A 253 14.33 -8.04 26.53
C VAL A 253 14.09 -9.53 26.76
N ALA A 254 14.58 -10.39 25.86
CA ALA A 254 14.61 -11.84 26.03
C ALA A 254 15.93 -12.42 25.54
N PRO A 255 16.38 -13.58 26.04
CA PRO A 255 17.56 -14.26 25.50
C PRO A 255 17.39 -14.54 24.00
N ARG A 256 18.47 -14.36 23.22
CA ARG A 256 18.54 -14.83 21.84
C ARG A 256 18.59 -16.36 21.85
N LEU A 257 17.49 -17.00 21.48
CA LEU A 257 17.35 -18.46 21.39
C LEU A 257 17.87 -19.02 20.06
N GLY A 258 18.13 -18.14 19.10
CA GLY A 258 18.86 -18.39 17.85
C GLY A 258 18.70 -17.21 16.90
N PHE A 259 19.29 -17.29 15.71
CA PHE A 259 18.97 -16.36 14.61
C PHE A 259 18.61 -17.15 13.35
N ALA A 260 17.30 -17.30 13.16
CA ALA A 260 16.67 -18.14 12.15
C ALA A 260 15.48 -17.40 11.47
N PRO A 261 15.75 -16.43 10.59
CA PRO A 261 14.69 -15.74 9.84
C PRO A 261 13.88 -16.71 8.97
N ASP A 262 12.64 -16.33 8.64
CA ASP A 262 11.78 -17.12 7.77
C ASP A 262 12.37 -17.25 6.36
N ILE A 263 12.72 -18.48 5.96
CA ILE A 263 13.29 -18.74 4.63
C ILE A 263 12.30 -18.43 3.49
N PHE A 264 10.99 -18.46 3.76
CA PHE A 264 9.92 -18.22 2.80
C PHE A 264 9.81 -16.75 2.38
N GLU A 265 10.36 -15.83 3.18
CA GLU A 265 10.58 -14.42 2.80
C GLU A 265 11.48 -14.33 1.56
N TYR A 266 12.62 -15.05 1.59
CA TYR A 266 13.60 -15.06 0.52
C TYR A 266 13.09 -15.80 -0.72
N VAL A 267 12.39 -16.92 -0.55
CA VAL A 267 11.77 -17.69 -1.65
C VAL A 267 10.75 -16.83 -2.41
N TYR A 268 9.76 -16.27 -1.70
CA TYR A 268 8.58 -15.69 -2.34
C TYR A 268 8.11 -14.37 -1.71
N PHE A 269 8.00 -14.31 -0.39
CA PHE A 269 7.11 -13.34 0.26
C PHE A 269 7.64 -11.90 0.27
N ALA A 270 8.96 -11.71 0.44
CA ALA A 270 9.57 -10.39 0.41
C ALA A 270 9.78 -9.87 -1.03
N ARG A 271 9.91 -8.55 -1.18
CA ARG A 271 10.29 -7.97 -2.47
C ARG A 271 11.78 -8.22 -2.78
N PRO A 272 12.16 -8.38 -4.07
CA PRO A 272 13.54 -8.64 -4.45
C PRO A 272 14.49 -7.48 -4.13
N ASP A 273 14.01 -6.23 -4.14
CA ASP A 273 14.79 -5.02 -3.83
C ASP A 273 14.97 -4.74 -2.32
N SER A 274 14.55 -5.69 -1.48
CA SER A 274 14.76 -5.66 -0.04
C SER A 274 16.02 -6.41 0.39
N ILE A 275 16.62 -5.88 1.45
CA ILE A 275 17.65 -6.51 2.27
C ILE A 275 17.02 -6.72 3.65
N MET A 276 17.16 -7.91 4.21
CA MET A 276 16.66 -8.29 5.55
C MET A 276 17.76 -9.06 6.25
N ASP A 277 18.09 -8.72 7.49
CA ASP A 277 19.18 -9.36 8.25
C ASP A 277 20.53 -9.33 7.50
N GLY A 278 20.78 -8.25 6.76
CA GLY A 278 21.90 -8.11 5.83
C GLY A 278 21.81 -8.92 4.52
N ILE A 279 20.89 -9.89 4.41
CA ILE A 279 20.74 -10.79 3.25
C ILE A 279 19.92 -10.13 2.15
N SER A 280 20.44 -10.09 0.92
CA SER A 280 19.72 -9.57 -0.26
C SER A 280 18.79 -10.61 -0.87
N VAL A 281 17.48 -10.32 -0.90
CA VAL A 281 16.45 -11.21 -1.47
C VAL A 281 16.70 -11.52 -2.94
N HIS A 282 16.99 -10.50 -3.76
CA HIS A 282 17.32 -10.72 -5.17
C HIS A 282 18.54 -11.63 -5.34
N ARG A 283 19.60 -11.44 -4.54
CA ARG A 283 20.80 -12.28 -4.64
C ARG A 283 20.55 -13.72 -4.19
N SER A 284 19.76 -13.93 -3.13
CA SER A 284 19.32 -15.28 -2.74
C SER A 284 18.58 -15.97 -3.89
N ARG A 285 17.64 -15.28 -4.56
CA ARG A 285 16.90 -15.83 -5.71
C ARG A 285 17.79 -16.14 -6.92
N GLN A 286 18.84 -15.36 -7.17
CA GLN A 286 19.86 -15.69 -8.17
C GLN A 286 20.60 -16.98 -7.80
N ASN A 287 21.08 -17.09 -6.55
CA ASN A 287 21.79 -18.26 -6.05
C ASN A 287 20.91 -19.53 -6.07
N MET A 288 19.61 -19.42 -5.74
CA MET A 288 18.62 -20.50 -5.88
C MET A 288 18.57 -21.01 -7.32
N GLY A 289 18.51 -20.11 -8.32
CA GLY A 289 18.52 -20.50 -9.74
C GLY A 289 19.80 -21.23 -10.16
N ALA A 290 20.96 -20.81 -9.64
CA ALA A 290 22.23 -21.48 -9.93
C ALA A 290 22.29 -22.90 -9.36
N LYS A 291 21.84 -23.11 -8.13
CA LYS A 291 21.76 -24.43 -7.49
C LYS A 291 20.68 -25.30 -8.11
N LEU A 292 19.54 -24.74 -8.51
CA LEU A 292 18.47 -25.46 -9.21
C LEU A 292 18.97 -26.03 -10.55
N ALA A 293 19.72 -25.25 -11.31
CA ALA A 293 20.32 -25.71 -12.56
C ALA A 293 21.30 -26.88 -12.36
N GLN A 294 22.10 -26.86 -11.28
CA GLN A 294 22.97 -27.99 -10.98
C GLN A 294 22.15 -29.24 -10.62
N LYS A 295 21.18 -29.10 -9.71
CA LYS A 295 20.28 -30.21 -9.34
C LYS A 295 19.47 -30.77 -10.51
N MET A 296 19.09 -29.92 -11.47
CA MET A 296 18.45 -30.35 -12.71
C MET A 296 19.38 -31.25 -13.53
N ARG A 297 20.66 -30.88 -13.71
CA ARG A 297 21.67 -31.76 -14.34
C ARG A 297 21.83 -33.07 -13.57
N ASP A 298 21.98 -33.01 -12.26
CA ASP A 298 22.26 -34.19 -11.43
C ASP A 298 21.15 -35.26 -11.49
N ILE A 299 19.89 -34.85 -11.69
CA ILE A 299 18.75 -35.78 -11.71
C ILE A 299 18.25 -36.10 -13.13
N LEU A 300 18.29 -35.16 -14.06
CA LEU A 300 17.84 -35.38 -15.45
C LEU A 300 18.94 -35.97 -16.34
N GLY A 301 20.21 -35.71 -16.02
CA GLY A 301 21.35 -36.00 -16.88
C GLY A 301 21.45 -35.06 -18.10
N ASP A 302 22.67 -34.85 -18.60
CA ASP A 302 22.94 -33.87 -19.66
C ASP A 302 22.11 -34.12 -20.93
N ALA A 303 21.88 -35.38 -21.33
CA ALA A 303 21.05 -35.71 -22.49
C ALA A 303 19.60 -35.19 -22.38
N CYS A 304 19.00 -35.25 -21.19
CA CYS A 304 17.64 -34.73 -20.97
C CYS A 304 17.65 -33.20 -20.84
N ILE A 305 18.75 -32.60 -20.36
CA ILE A 305 18.96 -31.15 -20.44
C ILE A 305 19.09 -30.71 -21.90
N GLU A 306 19.84 -31.44 -22.73
CA GLU A 306 19.98 -31.17 -24.17
C GLU A 306 18.63 -31.19 -24.90
N GLU A 307 17.70 -32.08 -24.53
CA GLU A 307 16.32 -32.08 -25.04
C GLU A 307 15.50 -30.82 -24.71
N ILE A 308 15.85 -30.03 -23.68
CA ILE A 308 15.07 -28.83 -23.31
C ILE A 308 15.30 -27.72 -24.32
N ASP A 309 14.26 -27.32 -25.05
CA ASP A 309 14.36 -26.23 -26.04
C ASP A 309 14.40 -24.86 -25.36
N VAL A 310 13.65 -24.65 -24.28
CA VAL A 310 13.47 -23.33 -23.65
C VAL A 310 13.14 -23.38 -22.15
N ILE A 311 13.67 -22.43 -21.39
CA ILE A 311 13.29 -22.15 -20.00
C ILE A 311 12.22 -21.06 -19.97
N ILE A 312 11.11 -21.30 -19.27
CA ILE A 312 9.99 -20.36 -19.16
C ILE A 312 9.68 -20.09 -17.68
N PRO A 313 9.83 -18.85 -17.17
CA PRO A 313 9.41 -18.52 -15.81
C PRO A 313 7.88 -18.47 -15.68
N VAL A 314 7.39 -18.84 -14.50
CA VAL A 314 6.06 -18.50 -14.00
C VAL A 314 6.13 -17.12 -13.33
N PRO A 315 5.61 -16.05 -13.96
CA PRO A 315 5.84 -14.69 -13.50
C PRO A 315 5.07 -14.33 -12.21
N GLU A 316 5.59 -13.46 -11.34
CA GLU A 316 6.78 -12.60 -11.53
C GLU A 316 7.99 -12.98 -10.63
N THR A 317 7.79 -13.78 -9.57
CA THR A 317 8.84 -14.12 -8.59
C THR A 317 9.98 -14.92 -9.21
N SER A 318 9.64 -15.98 -9.96
CA SER A 318 10.64 -16.92 -10.47
C SER A 318 11.49 -16.35 -11.61
N ASN A 319 11.10 -15.20 -12.20
CA ASN A 319 11.84 -14.53 -13.29
C ASN A 319 13.35 -14.40 -12.99
N THR A 320 13.71 -14.08 -11.74
CA THR A 320 15.13 -13.95 -11.33
C THR A 320 15.85 -15.30 -11.35
N SER A 321 15.24 -16.33 -10.76
CA SER A 321 15.86 -17.65 -10.66
C SER A 321 15.88 -18.37 -12.01
N ALA A 322 14.82 -18.26 -12.82
CA ALA A 322 14.70 -18.82 -14.15
C ALA A 322 15.74 -18.24 -15.13
N ALA A 323 16.04 -16.95 -15.04
CA ALA A 323 17.10 -16.33 -15.83
C ALA A 323 18.47 -16.95 -15.51
N VAL A 324 18.77 -17.20 -14.24
CA VAL A 324 20.01 -17.89 -13.84
C VAL A 324 19.98 -19.38 -14.21
N VAL A 325 18.83 -20.06 -14.15
CA VAL A 325 18.69 -21.44 -14.65
C VAL A 325 19.00 -21.52 -16.15
N SER A 326 18.44 -20.60 -16.94
CA SER A 326 18.72 -20.44 -18.37
C SER A 326 20.21 -20.24 -18.63
N GLU A 327 20.86 -19.30 -17.94
CA GLU A 327 22.30 -19.05 -18.04
C GLU A 327 23.13 -20.30 -17.70
N LYS A 328 22.84 -20.95 -16.56
CA LYS A 328 23.64 -22.10 -16.08
C LYS A 328 23.39 -23.40 -16.84
N LEU A 329 22.25 -23.55 -17.51
CA LEU A 329 21.96 -24.68 -18.39
C LEU A 329 22.35 -24.43 -19.87
N GLY A 330 22.73 -23.20 -20.23
CA GLY A 330 23.02 -22.84 -21.62
C GLY A 330 21.78 -22.89 -22.53
N LYS A 331 20.59 -22.66 -21.97
CA LYS A 331 19.30 -22.75 -22.67
C LYS A 331 18.65 -21.38 -22.82
N PRO A 332 17.96 -21.07 -23.92
CA PRO A 332 17.29 -19.78 -24.08
C PRO A 332 16.18 -19.62 -23.05
N ILE A 333 15.95 -18.39 -22.60
CA ILE A 333 14.79 -18.00 -21.80
C ILE A 333 13.73 -17.39 -22.70
N SER A 334 12.46 -17.76 -22.49
CA SER A 334 11.31 -17.11 -23.12
C SER A 334 10.24 -16.78 -22.09
N TYR A 335 9.65 -15.59 -22.17
CA TYR A 335 8.57 -15.16 -21.29
C TYR A 335 7.21 -15.61 -21.87
N GLY A 336 7.06 -16.92 -22.07
CA GLY A 336 5.85 -17.52 -22.64
C GLY A 336 4.58 -17.30 -21.81
N PHE A 337 4.71 -16.99 -20.52
CA PHE A 337 3.58 -16.62 -19.67
C PHE A 337 3.53 -15.11 -19.39
N VAL A 338 2.35 -14.52 -19.57
CA VAL A 338 2.05 -13.12 -19.25
C VAL A 338 1.09 -13.06 -18.07
N LYS A 339 1.50 -12.38 -17.00
CA LYS A 339 0.67 -12.12 -15.81
C LYS A 339 -0.29 -10.96 -16.09
N ASN A 340 -1.59 -11.23 -15.98
CA ASN A 340 -2.63 -10.23 -16.18
C ASN A 340 -2.70 -9.31 -14.95
N ARG A 341 -2.09 -8.12 -15.04
CA ARG A 341 -1.90 -7.20 -13.90
C ARG A 341 -3.18 -6.60 -13.33
N TYR A 342 -4.21 -6.43 -14.17
CA TYR A 342 -5.46 -5.71 -13.82
C TYR A 342 -6.61 -6.64 -13.38
N VAL A 343 -6.27 -7.81 -12.80
CA VAL A 343 -7.25 -8.80 -12.35
C VAL A 343 -7.65 -8.52 -10.91
N TYR A 344 -8.85 -7.98 -10.71
CA TYR A 344 -9.44 -7.84 -9.39
C TYR A 344 -9.58 -9.20 -8.67
N ARG A 345 -9.60 -9.19 -7.32
CA ARG A 345 -10.05 -10.35 -6.52
C ARG A 345 -11.46 -10.73 -7.00
N THR A 346 -11.58 -11.86 -7.71
CA THR A 346 -12.88 -12.50 -7.94
C THR A 346 -13.35 -13.10 -6.62
N PHE A 347 -14.23 -12.38 -5.92
CA PHE A 347 -14.92 -12.91 -4.76
C PHE A 347 -15.72 -14.15 -5.15
N ILE A 348 -15.44 -15.25 -4.44
CA ILE A 348 -16.17 -16.52 -4.39
C ILE A 348 -16.81 -16.96 -5.73
N LEU A 349 -16.05 -17.73 -6.52
CA LEU A 349 -16.61 -18.57 -7.57
C LEU A 349 -16.86 -19.99 -7.01
N PRO A 350 -18.12 -20.41 -6.80
CA PRO A 350 -18.41 -21.76 -6.28
C PRO A 350 -18.10 -22.84 -7.33
N GLY A 351 -17.46 -23.93 -6.88
CA GLY A 351 -17.16 -25.11 -7.69
C GLY A 351 -15.75 -25.15 -8.30
N GLN A 352 -15.18 -26.36 -8.39
CA GLN A 352 -13.80 -26.60 -8.83
C GLN A 352 -13.54 -26.12 -10.27
N LYS A 353 -14.47 -26.36 -11.20
CA LYS A 353 -14.45 -25.83 -12.59
C LYS A 353 -14.38 -24.30 -12.68
N ALA A 354 -14.84 -23.58 -11.66
CA ALA A 354 -14.79 -22.13 -11.63
C ALA A 354 -13.47 -21.60 -11.02
N ARG A 355 -12.81 -22.40 -10.16
CA ARG A 355 -11.42 -22.15 -9.70
C ARG A 355 -10.39 -22.38 -10.81
N GLU A 356 -10.58 -23.39 -11.67
CA GLU A 356 -9.76 -23.63 -12.88
C GLU A 356 -9.75 -22.39 -13.81
N LYS A 357 -10.93 -21.80 -14.07
CA LYS A 357 -11.04 -20.50 -14.77
C LYS A 357 -10.35 -19.33 -14.04
N GLY A 358 -10.04 -19.46 -12.75
CA GLY A 358 -9.35 -18.44 -11.95
C GLY A 358 -7.86 -18.31 -12.27
N VAL A 359 -7.17 -19.40 -12.63
CA VAL A 359 -5.74 -19.35 -13.00
C VAL A 359 -5.58 -18.69 -14.37
N ARG A 360 -6.38 -19.09 -15.36
CA ARG A 360 -6.43 -18.50 -16.71
C ARG A 360 -6.83 -17.02 -16.74
N ARG A 361 -7.53 -16.53 -15.72
CA ARG A 361 -7.77 -15.08 -15.54
C ARG A 361 -6.50 -14.35 -15.13
N LYS A 362 -5.63 -14.97 -14.31
CA LYS A 362 -4.39 -14.36 -13.78
C LYS A 362 -3.20 -14.49 -14.72
N LEU A 363 -3.16 -15.54 -15.54
CA LEU A 363 -2.03 -15.89 -16.38
C LEU A 363 -2.48 -16.30 -17.79
N SER A 364 -1.80 -15.78 -18.80
CA SER A 364 -2.05 -16.07 -20.22
C SER A 364 -0.80 -16.73 -20.82
N ALA A 365 -0.98 -17.76 -21.66
CA ALA A 365 0.12 -18.42 -22.37
C ALA A 365 0.23 -17.89 -23.82
N MET A 366 1.43 -17.59 -24.28
CA MET A 366 1.74 -17.19 -25.64
C MET A 366 2.07 -18.43 -26.49
N GLU A 367 1.13 -18.88 -27.32
CA GLU A 367 1.23 -20.14 -28.08
C GLU A 367 2.54 -20.29 -28.89
N SER A 368 3.05 -19.20 -29.47
CA SER A 368 4.32 -19.17 -30.21
C SER A 368 5.53 -19.64 -29.40
N GLU A 369 5.46 -19.54 -28.07
CA GLU A 369 6.58 -19.86 -27.18
C GLU A 369 6.60 -21.31 -26.70
N PHE A 370 5.49 -22.03 -26.85
CA PHE A 370 5.35 -23.43 -26.43
C PHE A 370 5.24 -24.41 -27.60
N ARG A 371 4.63 -24.00 -28.73
CA ARG A 371 4.29 -24.91 -29.83
C ARG A 371 5.50 -25.71 -30.33
N ASP A 372 5.33 -27.03 -30.36
CA ASP A 372 6.30 -28.05 -30.78
C ASP A 372 7.62 -28.12 -29.96
N ARG A 373 7.73 -27.37 -28.85
CA ARG A 373 8.93 -27.29 -28.00
C ARG A 373 8.85 -28.16 -26.74
N VAL A 374 9.99 -28.64 -26.29
CA VAL A 374 10.23 -29.17 -24.94
C VAL A 374 10.49 -27.98 -24.00
N VAL A 375 9.56 -27.72 -23.09
CA VAL A 375 9.63 -26.56 -22.18
C VAL A 375 9.98 -26.98 -20.77
N CYS A 376 10.85 -26.22 -20.11
CA CYS A 376 11.06 -26.29 -18.68
C CYS A 376 10.45 -25.07 -17.99
N LEU A 377 9.38 -25.29 -17.22
CA LEU A 377 8.69 -24.26 -16.46
C LEU A 377 9.38 -24.09 -15.10
N VAL A 378 9.76 -22.87 -14.75
CA VAL A 378 10.40 -22.56 -13.46
C VAL A 378 9.45 -21.72 -12.61
N ASP A 379 9.10 -22.21 -11.42
CA ASP A 379 8.19 -21.57 -10.46
C ASP A 379 8.88 -21.43 -9.10
N ASP A 380 8.41 -20.51 -8.26
CA ASP A 380 9.04 -20.28 -6.95
C ASP A 380 8.83 -21.45 -5.98
N SER A 381 7.61 -22.00 -5.95
CA SER A 381 7.20 -23.03 -4.99
C SER A 381 5.95 -23.79 -5.46
N VAL A 382 5.74 -24.99 -4.93
CA VAL A 382 4.53 -25.79 -5.19
C VAL A 382 3.86 -26.18 -3.88
N VAL A 383 2.73 -25.54 -3.57
CA VAL A 383 1.99 -25.70 -2.30
C VAL A 383 0.81 -26.68 -2.45
N ARG A 384 -0.30 -26.24 -3.06
CA ARG A 384 -1.51 -27.06 -3.27
C ARG A 384 -1.52 -27.79 -4.63
N GLY A 385 -0.57 -27.46 -5.52
CA GLY A 385 -0.43 -28.02 -6.86
C GLY A 385 -1.55 -27.73 -7.87
N THR A 386 -2.70 -27.19 -7.45
CA THR A 386 -3.80 -26.81 -8.35
C THR A 386 -3.40 -25.74 -9.37
N THR A 387 -2.63 -24.74 -8.95
CA THR A 387 -2.12 -23.69 -9.84
C THR A 387 -1.10 -24.26 -10.83
N SER A 388 -0.14 -25.04 -10.34
CA SER A 388 0.91 -25.68 -11.15
C SER A 388 0.31 -26.64 -12.19
N ARG A 389 -0.71 -27.42 -11.81
CA ARG A 389 -1.50 -28.27 -12.74
C ARG A 389 -2.12 -27.44 -13.87
N GLU A 390 -2.74 -26.30 -13.56
CA GLU A 390 -3.34 -25.43 -14.59
C GLU A 390 -2.27 -24.74 -15.46
N ILE A 391 -1.13 -24.35 -14.89
CA ILE A 391 0.03 -23.83 -15.64
C ILE A 391 0.54 -24.86 -16.65
N VAL A 392 0.69 -26.12 -16.22
CA VAL A 392 1.09 -27.23 -17.09
C VAL A 392 0.02 -27.54 -18.15
N ASN A 393 -1.28 -27.55 -17.80
CA ASN A 393 -2.37 -27.67 -18.77
C ASN A 393 -2.32 -26.56 -19.84
N MET A 394 -2.07 -25.30 -19.45
CA MET A 394 -1.93 -24.19 -20.40
C MET A 394 -0.73 -24.34 -21.34
N ALA A 395 0.40 -24.89 -20.85
CA ALA A 395 1.56 -25.20 -21.70
C ALA A 395 1.23 -26.31 -22.73
N TRP A 396 0.52 -27.37 -22.31
CA TRP A 396 0.05 -28.43 -23.21
C TRP A 396 -0.93 -27.90 -24.27
N GLU A 397 -1.89 -27.07 -23.88
CA GLU A 397 -2.86 -26.44 -24.80
C GLU A 397 -2.21 -25.44 -25.76
N ALA A 398 -1.11 -24.81 -25.33
CA ALA A 398 -0.26 -23.97 -26.17
C ALA A 398 0.65 -24.78 -27.13
N GLY A 399 0.54 -26.12 -27.15
CA GLY A 399 1.23 -27.00 -28.08
C GLY A 399 2.60 -27.50 -27.64
N ALA A 400 2.93 -27.44 -26.34
CA ALA A 400 4.18 -28.01 -25.83
C ALA A 400 4.29 -29.53 -26.13
N LYS A 401 5.49 -29.98 -26.49
CA LYS A 401 5.81 -31.39 -26.81
C LYS A 401 6.11 -32.21 -25.55
N LYS A 402 6.75 -31.59 -24.56
CA LYS A 402 7.14 -32.17 -23.26
C LYS A 402 7.23 -31.01 -22.26
N VAL A 403 6.69 -31.18 -21.07
CA VAL A 403 6.64 -30.17 -20.01
C VAL A 403 7.39 -30.68 -18.78
N ILE A 404 8.56 -30.13 -18.51
CA ILE A 404 9.30 -30.33 -17.27
C ILE A 404 8.96 -29.18 -16.32
N PHE A 405 8.79 -29.45 -15.03
CA PHE A 405 8.54 -28.43 -14.02
C PHE A 405 9.71 -28.35 -13.04
N ALA A 406 10.10 -27.15 -12.61
CA ALA A 406 11.17 -26.92 -11.64
C ALA A 406 10.73 -25.89 -10.58
N SER A 407 10.92 -26.24 -9.31
CA SER A 407 10.55 -25.44 -8.14
C SER A 407 11.81 -24.94 -7.44
N CYS A 408 11.95 -23.62 -7.28
CA CYS A 408 13.07 -23.00 -6.56
C CYS A 408 13.04 -23.27 -5.04
N ALA A 409 11.89 -23.67 -4.49
CA ALA A 409 11.75 -24.20 -3.13
C ALA A 409 11.78 -25.74 -3.11
N PRO A 410 12.17 -26.36 -1.98
CA PRO A 410 11.88 -27.75 -1.66
C PRO A 410 10.37 -28.05 -1.58
N PRO A 411 9.95 -29.32 -1.52
CA PRO A 411 8.55 -29.68 -1.40
C PRO A 411 7.94 -29.18 -0.08
N VAL A 412 6.85 -28.40 -0.16
CA VAL A 412 6.12 -27.93 1.01
C VAL A 412 5.23 -29.06 1.56
N THR A 413 5.64 -29.64 2.68
CA THR A 413 5.05 -30.87 3.26
C THR A 413 4.27 -30.65 4.55
N HIS A 414 4.48 -29.49 5.19
CA HIS A 414 3.92 -29.11 6.49
C HIS A 414 3.33 -27.69 6.43
N PRO A 415 2.32 -27.38 7.28
CA PRO A 415 1.73 -26.04 7.35
C PRO A 415 2.72 -25.01 7.91
N HIS A 416 2.50 -23.74 7.63
CA HIS A 416 3.27 -22.63 8.22
C HIS A 416 2.51 -22.09 9.43
N ILE A 417 3.15 -22.07 10.61
CA ILE A 417 2.51 -21.74 11.89
C ILE A 417 2.79 -20.33 12.39
N TYR A 418 3.59 -19.56 11.64
CA TYR A 418 4.12 -18.26 12.05
C TYR A 418 3.55 -17.10 11.21
N GLY A 419 2.30 -17.26 10.76
CA GLY A 419 1.52 -16.19 10.13
C GLY A 419 1.42 -16.20 8.60
N ILE A 420 1.87 -17.23 7.88
CA ILE A 420 1.47 -17.45 6.46
C ILE A 420 0.41 -18.55 6.40
N ASP A 421 -0.83 -18.23 6.00
CA ASP A 421 -1.83 -19.28 5.76
C ASP A 421 -1.63 -19.92 4.38
N LEU A 422 -0.89 -21.04 4.34
CA LEU A 422 -0.65 -21.81 3.11
C LEU A 422 -1.81 -22.79 2.82
N ALA A 423 -1.93 -23.84 3.63
CA ALA A 423 -2.94 -24.87 3.53
C ALA A 423 -2.98 -25.75 4.79
N SER A 424 -4.02 -26.59 4.91
CA SER A 424 -4.00 -27.76 5.80
C SER A 424 -3.05 -28.85 5.27
N PRO A 425 -2.51 -29.75 6.12
CA PRO A 425 -1.61 -30.82 5.68
C PRO A 425 -2.16 -31.67 4.53
N GLN A 426 -3.48 -31.91 4.52
CA GLN A 426 -4.18 -32.74 3.54
C GLN A 426 -4.36 -32.03 2.19
N GLU A 427 -4.27 -30.70 2.15
CA GLU A 427 -4.34 -29.87 0.94
C GLU A 427 -2.96 -29.63 0.30
N LEU A 428 -1.87 -29.94 0.99
CA LEU A 428 -0.50 -29.82 0.46
C LEU A 428 -0.20 -30.96 -0.51
N ILE A 429 0.21 -30.65 -1.75
CA ILE A 429 0.38 -31.68 -2.79
C ILE A 429 1.51 -32.66 -2.45
N ALA A 430 2.59 -32.18 -1.82
CA ALA A 430 3.75 -32.99 -1.45
C ALA A 430 3.57 -33.77 -0.13
N HIS A 431 2.50 -33.52 0.64
CA HIS A 431 2.26 -34.26 1.86
C HIS A 431 2.04 -35.75 1.54
N ARG A 432 2.97 -36.60 2.01
CA ARG A 432 3.01 -38.05 1.78
C ARG A 432 3.00 -38.47 0.29
N LYS A 433 3.55 -37.65 -0.62
CA LYS A 433 3.73 -38.02 -2.03
C LYS A 433 5.18 -37.93 -2.48
N THR A 434 5.57 -38.86 -3.35
CA THR A 434 6.85 -38.85 -4.05
C THR A 434 6.86 -37.87 -5.22
N ARG A 435 8.06 -37.49 -5.69
CA ARG A 435 8.26 -36.67 -6.90
C ARG A 435 7.41 -37.13 -8.08
N ARG A 436 7.41 -38.45 -8.37
CA ARG A 436 6.70 -39.00 -9.54
C ARG A 436 5.19 -38.85 -9.41
N GLU A 437 4.63 -39.15 -8.23
CA GLU A 437 3.20 -38.97 -7.96
C GLU A 437 2.79 -37.49 -8.04
N ILE A 438 3.69 -36.56 -7.67
CA ILE A 438 3.44 -35.13 -7.83
C ILE A 438 3.49 -34.72 -9.30
N ALA A 439 4.46 -35.19 -10.09
CA ALA A 439 4.55 -34.93 -11.54
C ALA A 439 3.29 -35.41 -12.27
N GLU A 440 2.89 -36.67 -12.02
CA GLU A 440 1.64 -37.26 -12.52
C GLU A 440 0.41 -36.46 -12.08
N HIS A 441 0.38 -35.99 -10.83
CA HIS A 441 -0.70 -35.14 -10.35
C HIS A 441 -0.75 -33.81 -11.08
N ILE A 442 0.36 -33.09 -11.29
CA ILE A 442 0.35 -31.82 -12.06
C ILE A 442 0.30 -32.02 -13.58
N LYS A 443 0.34 -33.27 -14.07
CA LYS A 443 0.46 -33.65 -15.49
C LYS A 443 1.74 -33.16 -16.18
N ALA A 444 2.82 -32.96 -15.43
CA ALA A 444 4.13 -32.71 -15.99
C ALA A 444 4.80 -34.04 -16.34
N ASN A 445 5.75 -34.04 -17.28
CA ASN A 445 6.58 -35.21 -17.55
C ASN A 445 7.52 -35.51 -16.38
N ASP A 446 7.97 -34.47 -15.67
CA ASP A 446 8.75 -34.60 -14.43
C ASP A 446 8.66 -33.30 -13.60
N ILE A 447 9.00 -33.37 -12.31
CA ILE A 447 9.14 -32.21 -11.42
C ILE A 447 10.44 -32.24 -10.60
N ILE A 448 11.24 -31.19 -10.70
CA ILE A 448 12.46 -30.99 -9.92
C ILE A 448 12.14 -30.00 -8.80
N TYR A 449 12.56 -30.29 -7.58
CA TYR A 449 12.49 -29.39 -6.43
C TYR A 449 13.91 -29.04 -5.98
N GLN A 450 14.15 -27.84 -5.48
CA GLN A 450 15.41 -27.51 -4.81
C GLN A 450 15.66 -28.42 -3.58
N ASP A 451 16.92 -28.66 -3.21
CA ASP A 451 17.24 -29.23 -1.89
C ASP A 451 17.17 -28.18 -0.79
N LEU A 452 16.83 -28.62 0.43
CA LEU A 452 16.70 -27.71 1.56
C LEU A 452 18.03 -27.08 1.96
N ASP A 453 19.11 -27.87 1.97
CA ASP A 453 20.44 -27.37 2.31
C ASP A 453 20.98 -26.42 1.23
N ASP A 454 20.66 -26.66 -0.04
CA ASP A 454 20.94 -25.73 -1.14
C ASP A 454 20.15 -24.42 -1.01
N LEU A 455 18.86 -24.49 -0.63
CA LEU A 455 18.06 -23.29 -0.41
C LEU A 455 18.64 -22.44 0.73
N LYS A 456 19.04 -23.07 1.85
CA LYS A 456 19.75 -22.40 2.95
C LYS A 456 21.06 -21.78 2.47
N ALA A 457 21.88 -22.55 1.75
CA ALA A 457 23.15 -22.09 1.21
C ALA A 457 22.97 -20.91 0.25
N ALA A 458 21.94 -20.92 -0.61
CA ALA A 458 21.64 -19.82 -1.51
C ALA A 458 21.37 -18.50 -0.77
N CYS A 459 20.73 -18.56 0.40
CA CYS A 459 20.50 -17.42 1.27
C CYS A 459 21.77 -17.00 2.03
N LEU A 460 22.52 -17.93 2.64
CA LEU A 460 23.75 -17.62 3.37
C LEU A 460 24.88 -17.09 2.46
N GLU A 461 25.00 -17.59 1.23
CA GLU A 461 25.92 -17.09 0.20
C GLU A 461 25.56 -15.66 -0.29
N ALA A 462 24.35 -15.18 0.04
CA ALA A 462 23.91 -13.80 -0.20
C ALA A 462 24.05 -12.89 1.03
N ALA A 463 24.54 -13.43 2.16
CA ALA A 463 24.77 -12.69 3.40
C ALA A 463 26.16 -12.00 3.42
N PRO A 464 26.35 -10.96 4.24
CA PRO A 464 27.67 -10.44 4.58
C PRO A 464 28.54 -11.51 5.26
N LYS A 465 29.88 -11.40 5.13
CA LYS A 465 30.82 -12.38 5.73
C LYS A 465 30.79 -12.38 7.27
N ASP A 466 30.35 -11.28 7.85
CA ASP A 466 30.16 -11.02 9.27
C ASP A 466 28.70 -11.19 9.71
N THR A 467 27.86 -11.86 8.90
CA THR A 467 26.48 -12.18 9.29
C THR A 467 26.44 -12.96 10.60
N THR A 468 25.45 -12.64 11.43
CA THR A 468 25.14 -13.42 12.63
C THR A 468 23.94 -14.34 12.46
N VAL A 469 23.37 -14.46 11.25
CA VAL A 469 22.33 -15.44 10.92
C VAL A 469 22.93 -16.84 10.99
N GLU A 470 22.34 -17.71 11.80
CA GLU A 470 22.87 -19.05 12.12
C GLU A 470 22.24 -20.14 11.24
N ASP A 471 20.94 -20.00 10.96
CA ASP A 471 20.11 -20.96 10.22
C ASP A 471 18.87 -20.22 9.68
N PHE A 472 17.81 -20.93 9.28
CA PHE A 472 16.50 -20.35 8.97
C PHE A 472 15.36 -21.12 9.65
N GLU A 473 14.19 -20.50 9.73
CA GLU A 473 12.93 -21.22 9.95
C GLU A 473 12.62 -22.06 8.69
N ILE A 474 12.34 -23.35 8.87
CA ILE A 474 12.22 -24.35 7.80
C ILE A 474 11.08 -25.35 8.01
N GLY A 475 10.23 -25.14 9.04
CA GLY A 475 9.21 -26.09 9.46
C GLY A 475 8.27 -26.52 8.33
N VAL A 476 7.95 -25.63 7.38
CA VAL A 476 7.13 -25.91 6.19
C VAL A 476 7.66 -27.05 5.30
N PHE A 477 8.98 -27.31 5.31
CA PHE A 477 9.62 -28.32 4.48
C PHE A 477 9.85 -29.66 5.20
N CYS A 478 9.96 -29.65 6.54
CA CYS A 478 10.43 -30.81 7.31
C CYS A 478 9.73 -31.06 8.66
N GLY A 479 8.76 -30.24 9.04
CA GLY A 479 8.02 -30.34 10.32
C GLY A 479 8.81 -29.91 11.55
N ARG A 480 10.05 -29.41 11.39
CA ARG A 480 10.91 -28.94 12.49
C ARG A 480 10.81 -27.43 12.65
N TYR A 481 9.83 -27.00 13.42
CA TYR A 481 9.63 -25.60 13.78
C TYR A 481 10.65 -25.14 14.85
N LYS A 482 10.92 -23.83 14.93
CA LYS A 482 11.88 -23.26 15.88
C LYS A 482 11.35 -23.13 17.32
N THR A 483 10.05 -22.88 17.49
CA THR A 483 9.34 -23.06 18.76
C THR A 483 8.80 -24.49 18.88
N GLU A 484 8.60 -24.94 20.12
CA GLU A 484 7.78 -26.12 20.40
C GLU A 484 6.35 -25.87 19.92
N VAL A 485 5.66 -26.90 19.42
CA VAL A 485 4.29 -26.80 18.91
C VAL A 485 3.36 -27.50 19.91
N PRO A 486 2.38 -26.79 20.51
CA PRO A 486 1.48 -27.41 21.50
C PRO A 486 0.69 -28.60 20.95
N ASP A 487 0.42 -29.58 21.81
CA ASP A 487 -0.48 -30.69 21.50
C ASP A 487 -1.88 -30.17 21.08
N GLY A 488 -2.44 -30.72 20.01
CA GLY A 488 -3.74 -30.31 19.46
C GLY A 488 -3.74 -29.00 18.66
N TYR A 489 -2.57 -28.36 18.46
CA TYR A 489 -2.48 -27.07 17.77
C TYR A 489 -2.97 -27.12 16.31
N PHE A 490 -2.64 -28.19 15.57
CA PHE A 490 -3.04 -28.30 14.16
C PHE A 490 -4.53 -28.58 14.00
N GLU A 491 -5.10 -29.39 14.88
CA GLU A 491 -6.53 -29.66 14.98
C GLU A 491 -7.30 -28.36 15.24
N HIS A 492 -6.87 -27.56 16.22
CA HIS A 492 -7.45 -26.25 16.52
C HIS A 492 -7.33 -25.26 15.34
N LEU A 493 -6.19 -25.25 14.65
CA LEU A 493 -5.96 -24.37 13.50
C LEU A 493 -6.84 -24.74 12.29
N ASP A 494 -7.13 -26.02 12.09
CA ASP A 494 -8.09 -26.48 11.07
C ASP A 494 -9.56 -26.24 11.49
N GLU A 495 -9.90 -26.30 12.78
CA GLU A 495 -11.20 -25.82 13.29
C GLU A 495 -11.42 -24.32 13.00
N LEU A 496 -10.42 -23.48 13.28
CA LEU A 496 -10.45 -22.04 12.99
C LEU A 496 -10.69 -21.79 11.50
N ARG A 497 -9.96 -22.49 10.60
CA ARG A 497 -10.20 -22.42 9.14
C ARG A 497 -11.62 -22.83 8.76
N GLY A 498 -12.15 -23.89 9.35
CA GLY A 498 -13.53 -24.34 9.15
C GLY A 498 -14.59 -23.33 9.65
N CYS A 499 -14.27 -22.53 10.67
CA CYS A 499 -15.09 -21.43 11.16
C CYS A 499 -14.98 -20.19 10.26
N THR A 500 -13.79 -19.82 9.79
CA THR A 500 -13.58 -18.74 8.81
C THR A 500 -14.32 -19.02 7.51
N HIS A 501 -14.29 -20.26 6.99
CA HIS A 501 -15.05 -20.62 5.79
C HIS A 501 -16.57 -20.52 5.98
N ARG A 502 -17.10 -20.89 7.16
CA ARG A 502 -18.54 -20.70 7.47
C ARG A 502 -18.91 -19.22 7.60
N HIS A 503 -18.05 -18.38 8.20
CA HIS A 503 -18.28 -16.94 8.27
C HIS A 503 -18.16 -16.26 6.89
N GLN A 504 -17.18 -16.60 6.05
CA GLN A 504 -17.07 -16.05 4.68
C GLN A 504 -18.28 -16.35 3.79
N ILE A 505 -19.01 -17.44 4.04
CA ILE A 505 -20.27 -17.75 3.35
C ILE A 505 -21.42 -16.84 3.83
N ASN A 506 -21.38 -16.39 5.09
CA ASN A 506 -22.40 -15.53 5.70
C ASN A 506 -22.10 -14.02 5.60
N VAL A 507 -20.84 -13.61 5.41
CA VAL A 507 -20.40 -12.20 5.31
C VAL A 507 -20.44 -11.72 3.84
N ALA A 508 -21.46 -12.15 3.10
CA ALA A 508 -21.71 -11.75 1.71
C ALA A 508 -22.55 -10.46 1.61
N ASP A 509 -22.34 -9.51 2.54
CA ASP A 509 -22.97 -8.19 2.54
C ASP A 509 -21.91 -7.12 2.91
N PRO A 510 -21.56 -6.15 2.04
CA PRO A 510 -20.36 -5.32 2.24
C PRO A 510 -20.54 -4.06 3.10
N ASP A 511 -21.78 -3.58 3.31
CA ASP A 511 -22.05 -2.24 3.82
C ASP A 511 -22.86 -2.24 5.13
N GLY A 512 -22.15 -2.40 6.26
CA GLY A 512 -22.70 -2.24 7.61
C GLY A 512 -21.81 -1.34 8.49
N PRO A 513 -22.32 -0.25 9.09
CA PRO A 513 -21.51 0.62 9.95
C PRO A 513 -21.25 -0.01 11.32
N ILE A 514 -20.00 0.04 11.78
CA ILE A 514 -19.66 -0.27 13.17
C ILE A 514 -20.10 0.91 14.04
N LEU A 515 -21.11 0.69 14.90
CA LEU A 515 -21.57 1.68 15.87
C LEU A 515 -20.56 1.83 17.01
N THR A 516 -19.71 2.86 16.95
CA THR A 516 -18.96 3.34 18.11
C THR A 516 -19.87 4.18 19.00
N GLY A 517 -20.36 3.59 20.08
CA GLY A 517 -21.25 4.26 21.03
C GLY A 517 -20.55 5.36 21.82
N ASN A 518 -20.66 6.62 21.37
CA ASN A 518 -20.38 7.79 22.20
C ASN A 518 -21.58 8.08 23.10
N ALA A 519 -21.42 7.91 24.40
CA ALA A 519 -22.41 8.31 25.39
C ALA A 519 -22.31 9.83 25.65
N SER A 520 -23.25 10.61 25.12
CA SER A 520 -23.49 11.98 25.57
C SER A 520 -24.97 12.33 25.66
N SER A 521 -25.44 12.45 26.91
CA SER A 521 -26.56 13.27 27.38
C SER A 521 -27.87 13.25 26.57
N MET A 522 -28.87 12.53 27.08
CA MET A 522 -30.25 13.02 27.02
C MET A 522 -30.92 12.97 28.39
N SER A 523 -31.45 14.13 28.79
CA SER A 523 -32.35 14.29 29.92
C SER A 523 -33.76 13.84 29.53
N SER A 524 -34.41 13.04 30.37
CA SER A 524 -35.87 12.97 30.42
C SER A 524 -36.31 12.59 31.84
N GLN A 525 -37.35 13.27 32.33
CA GLN A 525 -37.92 13.01 33.65
C GLN A 525 -38.77 11.72 33.66
N PRO A 526 -38.87 11.02 34.80
CA PRO A 526 -39.45 9.68 34.83
C PRO A 526 -40.97 9.71 34.77
N ARG A 527 -41.56 8.76 34.03
CA ARG A 527 -42.93 8.29 34.29
C ARG A 527 -42.86 7.10 35.24
N SER A 528 -43.63 7.19 36.31
CA SER A 528 -43.72 6.20 37.38
C SER A 528 -44.35 4.89 36.90
N PHE A 529 -43.76 3.77 37.30
CA PHE A 529 -44.48 2.50 37.44
C PHE A 529 -44.13 1.88 38.79
N GLN A 530 -45.16 1.65 39.62
CA GLN A 530 -45.01 0.96 40.90
C GLN A 530 -45.00 -0.55 40.65
N GLY A 531 -43.92 -1.21 41.06
CA GLY A 531 -43.77 -2.67 40.98
C GLY A 531 -42.83 -3.13 42.11
N ARG A 532 -43.41 -3.75 43.13
CA ARG A 532 -42.72 -4.12 44.38
C ARG A 532 -41.92 -5.42 44.20
N LEU A 533 -40.61 -5.35 44.48
CA LEU A 533 -39.75 -6.53 44.62
C LEU A 533 -39.87 -7.07 46.05
N ASP A 534 -40.38 -8.30 46.20
CA ASP A 534 -40.24 -9.07 47.43
C ASP A 534 -39.14 -10.14 47.23
N LEU A 535 -38.26 -10.27 48.23
CA LEU A 535 -37.16 -11.24 48.25
C LEU A 535 -37.66 -12.64 48.62
N ASN A 536 -37.18 -13.66 47.90
CA ASN A 536 -36.76 -14.95 48.46
C ASN A 536 -36.10 -15.80 47.36
N GLY A 537 -34.89 -16.30 47.60
CA GLY A 537 -34.22 -17.24 46.71
C GLY A 537 -34.28 -18.67 47.24
N LEU A 538 -34.11 -19.66 46.38
CA LEU A 538 -33.50 -20.96 46.71
C LEU A 538 -33.20 -21.77 45.44
N VAL A 539 -32.14 -22.58 45.51
CA VAL A 539 -31.66 -23.48 44.46
C VAL A 539 -32.10 -24.91 44.78
N ALA A 540 -32.66 -25.62 43.80
CA ALA A 540 -32.56 -27.08 43.65
C ALA A 540 -33.20 -27.51 42.30
N GLY A 541 -32.66 -28.55 41.66
CA GLY A 541 -33.28 -29.19 40.50
C GLY A 541 -33.42 -30.70 40.68
N ALA A 542 -34.26 -31.36 39.87
CA ALA A 542 -34.22 -32.81 39.64
C ALA A 542 -35.04 -33.22 38.40
N ASN A 543 -34.59 -34.30 37.75
CA ASN A 543 -35.14 -34.94 36.56
C ASN A 543 -36.61 -35.41 36.68
N SER A 544 -37.33 -35.56 35.54
CA SER A 544 -37.81 -36.88 35.07
C SER A 544 -38.58 -36.81 33.73
N HIS A 545 -38.78 -37.98 33.11
CA HIS A 545 -39.28 -38.21 31.73
C HIS A 545 -40.80 -37.99 31.53
N GLY A 546 -41.23 -37.74 30.28
CA GLY A 546 -42.61 -38.04 29.86
C GLY A 546 -43.05 -37.45 28.51
N LYS A 547 -43.13 -38.30 27.47
CA LYS A 547 -43.60 -38.01 26.10
C LYS A 547 -44.94 -37.23 26.00
N GLY A 548 -45.07 -36.40 24.95
CA GLY A 548 -46.36 -35.97 24.40
C GLY A 548 -46.22 -35.01 23.22
N ASP A 549 -46.62 -35.42 22.02
CA ASP A 549 -46.58 -34.59 20.80
C ASP A 549 -47.59 -33.44 20.86
N VAL A 550 -47.16 -32.22 20.54
CA VAL A 550 -48.03 -31.15 20.04
C VAL A 550 -47.30 -30.39 18.93
N ALA A 551 -47.87 -30.40 17.73
CA ALA A 551 -47.41 -29.52 16.65
C ALA A 551 -47.87 -28.08 16.95
N GLY A 552 -46.91 -27.20 17.24
CA GLY A 552 -47.15 -25.77 17.50
C GLY A 552 -46.25 -24.90 16.63
N THR A 553 -46.83 -24.23 15.64
CA THR A 553 -46.13 -23.28 14.77
C THR A 553 -45.93 -21.96 15.51
N GLU A 554 -44.79 -21.77 16.18
CA GLU A 554 -44.44 -20.45 16.72
C GLU A 554 -43.95 -19.52 15.60
N VAL A 555 -44.75 -18.49 15.34
CA VAL A 555 -44.41 -17.39 14.42
C VAL A 555 -43.41 -16.47 15.12
N ILE A 556 -42.12 -16.65 14.81
CA ILE A 556 -41.10 -15.66 15.17
C ILE A 556 -41.38 -14.40 14.35
N ALA A 557 -41.85 -13.34 15.03
CA ALA A 557 -42.04 -12.03 14.45
C ALA A 557 -40.66 -11.40 14.14
N ILE A 558 -40.14 -11.65 12.94
CA ILE A 558 -38.95 -10.97 12.44
C ILE A 558 -39.32 -9.53 12.14
N ASN A 559 -38.99 -8.60 13.04
CA ASN A 559 -39.15 -7.17 12.79
C ASN A 559 -38.08 -6.69 11.78
N ARG A 560 -38.36 -6.88 10.48
CA ARG A 560 -37.57 -6.33 9.37
C ARG A 560 -38.18 -5.00 8.91
N SER A 561 -37.68 -3.90 9.47
CA SER A 561 -37.67 -2.59 8.82
C SER A 561 -36.22 -2.19 8.62
N ILE A 562 -35.71 -2.40 7.41
CA ILE A 562 -34.47 -1.77 6.95
C ILE A 562 -34.93 -0.50 6.25
N ASP A 563 -34.83 0.62 6.94
CA ASP A 563 -35.29 1.91 6.43
C ASP A 563 -34.38 2.41 5.31
N CYS A 564 -34.95 3.19 4.39
CA CYS A 564 -34.22 3.85 3.31
C CYS A 564 -33.07 4.71 3.87
N GLY A 565 -31.87 4.61 3.29
CA GLY A 565 -30.67 5.33 3.73
C GLY A 565 -30.27 6.47 2.78
N ILE A 566 -29.53 7.47 3.28
CA ILE A 566 -28.90 8.52 2.46
C ILE A 566 -27.43 8.15 2.23
N THR A 567 -26.98 8.11 0.97
CA THR A 567 -25.62 7.63 0.64
C THR A 567 -24.78 8.66 -0.12
N PHE A 568 -25.39 9.52 -0.95
CA PHE A 568 -24.65 10.55 -1.70
C PHE A 568 -25.44 11.87 -1.76
N PRO A 569 -25.28 12.80 -0.78
CA PRO A 569 -26.08 14.02 -0.69
C PRO A 569 -25.98 14.93 -1.94
N ILE A 570 -27.09 15.58 -2.32
CA ILE A 570 -27.20 16.44 -3.51
C ILE A 570 -26.13 17.53 -3.54
N ASN A 571 -25.85 18.21 -2.42
CA ASN A 571 -24.82 19.26 -2.38
C ASN A 571 -23.40 18.74 -2.68
N SER A 572 -23.14 17.45 -2.49
CA SER A 572 -21.88 16.79 -2.88
C SER A 572 -21.83 16.42 -4.37
N GLN A 573 -22.96 16.45 -5.08
CA GLN A 573 -23.09 16.17 -6.51
C GLN A 573 -22.96 17.43 -7.39
N VAL A 574 -22.74 18.61 -6.79
CA VAL A 574 -22.51 19.89 -7.47
C VAL A 574 -23.63 20.26 -8.47
N PRO A 575 -24.87 20.49 -7.99
CA PRO A 575 -25.94 20.97 -8.85
C PRO A 575 -25.61 22.37 -9.41
N PRO A 576 -25.99 22.66 -10.68
CA PRO A 576 -25.74 23.97 -11.28
C PRO A 576 -26.52 25.08 -10.57
N VAL A 577 -26.07 26.32 -10.74
CA VAL A 577 -26.78 27.50 -10.21
C VAL A 577 -28.04 27.73 -11.04
N ALA A 578 -29.21 27.68 -10.41
CA ALA A 578 -30.47 28.04 -11.06
C ALA A 578 -30.50 29.56 -11.29
N ARG A 579 -30.85 30.00 -12.50
CA ARG A 579 -30.85 31.44 -12.84
C ARG A 579 -32.25 31.95 -13.13
N VAL A 580 -32.57 33.13 -12.60
CA VAL A 580 -33.88 33.76 -12.76
C VAL A 580 -34.20 33.92 -14.27
N GLY A 581 -35.37 33.42 -14.68
CA GLY A 581 -35.83 33.41 -16.06
C GLY A 581 -35.19 32.36 -16.98
N GLN A 582 -34.38 31.43 -16.45
CA GLN A 582 -33.74 30.35 -17.23
C GLN A 582 -34.15 28.96 -16.71
N PRO A 583 -34.29 27.96 -17.61
CA PRO A 583 -34.62 26.60 -17.20
C PRO A 583 -33.46 25.96 -16.44
N PHE A 584 -33.70 25.61 -15.19
CA PHE A 584 -32.87 24.75 -14.36
C PHE A 584 -33.23 23.27 -14.59
N SER A 585 -32.22 22.42 -14.69
CA SER A 585 -32.36 20.97 -14.75
C SER A 585 -31.14 20.31 -14.11
N PHE A 586 -31.36 19.36 -13.21
CA PHE A 586 -30.29 18.60 -12.54
C PHE A 586 -30.73 17.15 -12.30
N VAL A 587 -29.91 16.19 -12.74
CA VAL A 587 -30.18 14.75 -12.55
C VAL A 587 -29.39 14.25 -11.35
N PHE A 588 -30.05 13.84 -10.28
CA PHE A 588 -29.36 13.29 -9.10
C PHE A 588 -29.06 11.80 -9.26
N SER A 589 -27.93 11.39 -8.69
CA SER A 589 -27.39 10.03 -8.77
C SER A 589 -28.40 9.00 -8.26
N PRO A 590 -28.53 7.81 -8.89
CA PRO A 590 -29.31 6.71 -8.31
C PRO A 590 -28.79 6.31 -6.92
N SER A 591 -27.50 6.53 -6.62
CA SER A 591 -26.87 6.30 -5.32
C SER A 591 -27.12 7.41 -4.29
N THR A 592 -28.03 8.35 -4.54
CA THR A 592 -28.36 9.42 -3.57
C THR A 592 -28.98 8.84 -2.31
N PHE A 593 -29.82 7.81 -2.50
CA PHE A 593 -30.43 7.00 -1.44
C PHE A 593 -30.16 5.50 -1.70
N SER A 594 -30.13 4.70 -0.63
CA SER A 594 -30.02 3.25 -0.69
C SER A 594 -31.29 2.59 -0.14
N SER A 595 -31.80 1.60 -0.87
CA SER A 595 -32.86 0.69 -0.42
C SER A 595 -32.72 -0.65 -1.13
N THR A 596 -33.23 -1.70 -0.49
CA THR A 596 -33.38 -3.05 -1.08
C THR A 596 -34.66 -3.18 -1.92
N SER A 597 -35.52 -2.15 -1.92
CA SER A 597 -36.83 -2.12 -2.58
C SER A 597 -36.94 -0.96 -3.58
N ALA A 598 -37.95 -1.01 -4.46
CA ALA A 598 -38.18 0.06 -5.42
C ALA A 598 -38.59 1.36 -4.69
N MET A 599 -37.85 2.44 -4.95
CA MET A 599 -38.07 3.75 -4.33
C MET A 599 -38.87 4.68 -5.24
N THR A 600 -39.67 5.53 -4.61
CA THR A 600 -40.28 6.72 -5.20
C THR A 600 -39.70 7.98 -4.54
N TYR A 601 -39.64 9.09 -5.28
CA TYR A 601 -39.05 10.34 -4.79
C TYR A 601 -40.09 11.46 -4.81
N THR A 602 -40.11 12.32 -3.79
CA THR A 602 -40.97 13.51 -3.71
C THR A 602 -40.20 14.68 -3.09
N LEU A 603 -40.59 15.91 -3.40
CA LEU A 603 -40.08 17.09 -2.70
C LEU A 603 -41.07 17.47 -1.59
N ALA A 604 -40.58 17.64 -0.38
CA ALA A 604 -41.33 18.27 0.71
C ALA A 604 -41.12 19.79 0.65
N ASP A 605 -42.23 20.52 0.64
CA ASP A 605 -42.33 21.99 0.56
C ASP A 605 -41.40 22.64 -0.50
N PRO A 606 -41.45 22.21 -1.79
CA PRO A 606 -40.62 22.78 -2.83
C PRO A 606 -40.98 24.25 -3.11
N PRO A 607 -40.00 25.07 -3.53
CA PRO A 607 -40.26 26.37 -4.15
C PRO A 607 -41.23 26.23 -5.32
N ALA A 608 -42.10 27.21 -5.54
CA ALA A 608 -43.15 27.14 -6.57
C ALA A 608 -42.61 26.94 -8.01
N TRP A 609 -41.35 27.29 -8.25
CA TRP A 609 -40.67 27.10 -9.53
C TRP A 609 -40.04 25.72 -9.73
N LEU A 610 -39.90 24.90 -8.68
CA LEU A 610 -39.12 23.65 -8.70
C LEU A 610 -40.00 22.40 -8.63
N THR A 611 -39.71 21.43 -9.50
CA THR A 611 -40.44 20.16 -9.62
C THR A 611 -39.48 18.97 -9.72
N ILE A 612 -40.00 17.75 -9.59
CA ILE A 612 -39.22 16.51 -9.71
C ILE A 612 -39.88 15.50 -10.68
N ASP A 613 -39.13 15.05 -11.69
CA ASP A 613 -39.44 13.81 -12.42
C ASP A 613 -38.91 12.64 -11.61
N THR A 614 -39.83 11.96 -10.93
CA THR A 614 -39.54 10.85 -10.00
C THR A 614 -38.97 9.62 -10.71
N SER A 615 -39.32 9.42 -11.98
CA SER A 615 -38.86 8.28 -12.79
C SER A 615 -37.43 8.46 -13.29
N LYS A 616 -37.06 9.70 -13.61
CA LYS A 616 -35.73 10.04 -14.15
C LYS A 616 -34.76 10.64 -13.13
N ARG A 617 -35.22 10.93 -11.90
CA ARG A 617 -34.47 11.65 -10.84
C ARG A 617 -34.00 13.04 -11.29
N ILE A 618 -34.86 13.77 -11.98
CA ILE A 618 -34.55 15.12 -12.49
C ILE A 618 -35.27 16.15 -11.62
N LEU A 619 -34.51 17.04 -11.00
CA LEU A 619 -35.03 18.30 -10.45
C LEU A 619 -35.04 19.33 -11.57
N SER A 620 -36.18 19.96 -11.86
CA SER A 620 -36.29 20.94 -12.93
C SER A 620 -37.27 22.07 -12.61
N GLY A 621 -37.05 23.23 -13.20
CA GLY A 621 -37.81 24.44 -12.88
C GLY A 621 -37.31 25.71 -13.56
N THR A 622 -37.99 26.83 -13.34
CA THR A 622 -37.54 28.15 -13.83
C THR A 622 -37.83 29.22 -12.76
N PRO A 623 -36.84 29.63 -11.95
CA PRO A 623 -37.07 30.63 -10.90
C PRO A 623 -37.42 32.00 -11.49
N THR A 624 -38.21 32.76 -10.76
CA THR A 624 -38.79 34.04 -11.18
C THR A 624 -38.23 35.21 -10.35
N ASP A 625 -38.62 36.43 -10.72
CA ASP A 625 -38.22 37.63 -9.98
C ASP A 625 -38.72 37.67 -8.52
N ALA A 626 -39.77 36.90 -8.20
CA ALA A 626 -40.30 36.79 -6.84
C ALA A 626 -39.43 35.88 -5.93
N ASP A 627 -38.61 35.01 -6.52
CA ASP A 627 -37.83 34.01 -5.78
C ASP A 627 -36.46 34.53 -5.30
N VAL A 628 -35.97 35.65 -5.86
CA VAL A 628 -34.67 36.24 -5.53
C VAL A 628 -34.71 37.77 -5.55
N ALA A 629 -34.44 38.37 -4.39
CA ALA A 629 -34.34 39.82 -4.22
C ALA A 629 -33.28 40.46 -5.15
N PRO A 630 -33.44 41.72 -5.57
CA PRO A 630 -32.51 42.38 -6.49
C PRO A 630 -31.06 42.37 -5.98
N GLY A 631 -30.14 41.88 -6.83
CA GLY A 631 -28.69 41.88 -6.54
C GLY A 631 -28.19 40.79 -5.59
N GLN A 632 -29.01 39.82 -5.19
CA GLN A 632 -28.60 38.73 -4.29
C GLN A 632 -28.41 37.38 -4.98
N VAL A 633 -27.52 36.56 -4.40
CA VAL A 633 -27.42 35.12 -4.61
C VAL A 633 -28.03 34.46 -3.37
N VAL A 634 -29.00 33.56 -3.55
CA VAL A 634 -29.78 32.98 -2.45
C VAL A 634 -29.61 31.47 -2.43
N GLY A 635 -29.31 30.92 -1.25
CA GLY A 635 -29.39 29.49 -0.99
C GLY A 635 -30.83 29.12 -0.67
N VAL A 636 -31.48 28.39 -1.57
CA VAL A 636 -32.86 27.90 -1.41
C VAL A 636 -32.83 26.48 -0.87
N PRO A 637 -33.26 26.25 0.39
CA PRO A 637 -33.32 24.91 0.95
C PRO A 637 -34.44 24.10 0.29
N ILE A 638 -34.19 22.81 0.09
CA ILE A 638 -35.13 21.82 -0.42
C ILE A 638 -35.03 20.54 0.42
N SER A 639 -36.14 19.82 0.56
CA SER A 639 -36.16 18.52 1.23
C SER A 639 -36.59 17.45 0.24
N LEU A 640 -35.67 16.58 -0.17
CA LEU A 640 -35.95 15.44 -1.05
C LEU A 640 -36.28 14.22 -0.18
N VAL A 641 -37.46 13.64 -0.36
CA VAL A 641 -37.93 12.45 0.36
C VAL A 641 -37.87 11.26 -0.59
N ALA A 642 -37.15 10.21 -0.22
CA ALA A 642 -37.24 8.89 -0.86
C ALA A 642 -38.14 7.99 -0.02
N THR A 643 -39.08 7.28 -0.65
CA THR A 643 -40.02 6.37 0.02
C THR A 643 -40.05 5.02 -0.68
N ASP A 644 -39.93 3.94 0.08
CA ASP A 644 -40.07 2.56 -0.38
C ASP A 644 -41.22 1.84 0.37
N SER A 645 -41.28 0.50 0.27
CA SER A 645 -42.30 -0.31 0.93
C SER A 645 -42.11 -0.51 2.45
N HIS A 646 -41.01 -0.01 3.03
CA HIS A 646 -40.63 -0.19 4.43
C HIS A 646 -40.56 1.15 5.19
N GLY A 647 -40.22 2.25 4.52
CA GLY A 647 -40.20 3.58 5.15
C GLY A 647 -39.86 4.73 4.19
N SER A 648 -39.59 5.90 4.76
CA SER A 648 -39.20 7.10 4.01
C SER A 648 -38.02 7.83 4.65
N ALA A 649 -37.07 8.27 3.83
CA ALA A 649 -35.88 9.03 4.24
C ALA A 649 -35.88 10.43 3.63
N THR A 650 -35.59 11.46 4.43
CA THR A 650 -35.59 12.87 4.00
C THR A 650 -34.17 13.43 3.99
N LEU A 651 -33.72 13.85 2.82
CA LEU A 651 -32.46 14.56 2.59
C LEU A 651 -32.73 16.06 2.47
N ALA A 652 -32.21 16.86 3.41
CA ALA A 652 -32.10 18.30 3.23
C ALA A 652 -30.94 18.64 2.28
N ALA A 653 -31.18 19.53 1.33
CA ALA A 653 -30.19 20.06 0.40
C ALA A 653 -30.44 21.55 0.14
N THR A 654 -29.46 22.27 -0.39
CA THR A 654 -29.59 23.69 -0.75
C THR A 654 -29.22 23.90 -2.21
N LEU A 655 -30.14 24.40 -3.03
CA LEU A 655 -29.87 24.87 -4.38
C LEU A 655 -29.48 26.34 -4.35
N VAL A 656 -28.54 26.75 -5.20
CA VAL A 656 -28.17 28.18 -5.33
C VAL A 656 -28.99 28.78 -6.46
N VAL A 657 -29.73 29.86 -6.15
CA VAL A 657 -30.48 30.65 -7.13
C VAL A 657 -29.82 32.02 -7.28
N SER A 658 -29.61 32.47 -8.52
CA SER A 658 -28.93 33.72 -8.81
C SER A 658 -29.64 34.53 -9.89
N ARG A 659 -29.68 35.86 -9.69
CA ARG A 659 -30.10 36.83 -10.70
C ARG A 659 -28.93 37.25 -11.62
N ASN A 660 -27.69 36.99 -11.21
CA ASN A 660 -26.51 37.37 -12.00
C ASN A 660 -26.40 36.49 -13.26
N PRO A 661 -25.92 37.01 -14.39
CA PRO A 661 -25.58 36.18 -15.56
C PRO A 661 -24.46 35.17 -15.22
N SER A 662 -24.27 34.16 -16.08
CA SER A 662 -23.02 33.39 -16.05
C SER A 662 -21.86 34.31 -16.43
N PRO A 663 -20.71 34.24 -15.75
CA PRO A 663 -19.48 34.80 -16.26
C PRO A 663 -19.17 34.15 -17.62
N VAL A 664 -18.98 34.95 -18.66
CA VAL A 664 -18.65 34.49 -20.02
C VAL A 664 -17.18 34.74 -20.28
N VAL A 665 -16.46 33.74 -20.81
CA VAL A 665 -15.07 33.90 -21.23
C VAL A 665 -15.02 34.83 -22.46
N SER A 666 -14.67 36.10 -22.25
CA SER A 666 -14.55 37.12 -23.31
C SER A 666 -13.17 37.15 -23.96
N LYS A 667 -12.11 36.75 -23.24
CA LYS A 667 -10.78 36.51 -23.81
C LYS A 667 -10.26 35.15 -23.35
N PRO A 668 -10.33 34.10 -24.19
CA PRO A 668 -9.81 32.78 -23.84
C PRO A 668 -8.33 32.83 -23.44
N PHE A 669 -7.93 32.00 -22.47
CA PHE A 669 -6.54 31.96 -21.99
C PHE A 669 -5.55 31.70 -23.13
N ALA A 670 -5.87 30.81 -24.07
CA ALA A 670 -5.06 30.52 -25.26
C ALA A 670 -4.70 31.75 -26.13
N VAL A 671 -5.52 32.81 -26.11
CA VAL A 671 -5.24 34.08 -26.82
C VAL A 671 -4.30 34.98 -26.02
N GLN A 672 -4.31 34.86 -24.70
CA GLN A 672 -3.46 35.62 -23.78
C GLN A 672 -2.11 34.95 -23.54
N ALA A 673 -2.08 33.61 -23.56
CA ALA A 673 -0.92 32.77 -23.29
C ALA A 673 0.39 33.25 -23.96
N PRO A 674 0.44 33.56 -25.28
CA PRO A 674 1.70 33.94 -25.93
C PRO A 674 2.42 35.17 -25.36
N GLN A 675 1.76 35.99 -24.53
CA GLN A 675 2.38 37.17 -23.92
C GLN A 675 3.19 36.86 -22.64
N PHE A 676 3.18 35.62 -22.14
CA PHE A 676 3.82 35.25 -20.88
C PHE A 676 5.07 34.35 -21.01
N GLY A 677 5.42 33.85 -22.20
CA GLY A 677 6.57 32.94 -22.37
C GLY A 677 6.47 32.03 -23.59
N ALA A 678 7.15 30.88 -23.55
CA ALA A 678 7.05 29.83 -24.56
C ALA A 678 5.85 28.92 -24.26
N PHE A 679 4.91 28.83 -25.22
CA PHE A 679 3.71 28.02 -25.08
C PHE A 679 3.58 27.02 -26.22
N LEU A 680 3.06 25.83 -25.88
CA LEU A 680 2.59 24.84 -26.83
C LEU A 680 1.06 24.91 -26.91
N SER A 681 0.53 24.90 -28.14
CA SER A 681 -0.91 24.98 -28.39
C SER A 681 -1.64 23.71 -27.92
N PRO A 682 -2.85 23.80 -27.31
CA PRO A 682 -3.66 25.01 -27.14
C PRO A 682 -3.58 25.69 -25.76
N SER A 683 -3.11 24.99 -24.72
CA SER A 683 -3.14 25.48 -23.31
C SER A 683 -1.96 24.96 -22.49
N THR A 684 -0.79 24.76 -23.11
CA THR A 684 0.38 24.18 -22.45
C THR A 684 1.47 25.23 -22.26
N LEU A 685 1.81 25.50 -21.00
CA LEU A 685 2.92 26.37 -20.63
C LEU A 685 4.19 25.52 -20.50
N VAL A 686 5.29 25.96 -21.13
CA VAL A 686 6.60 25.30 -21.05
C VAL A 686 7.59 26.22 -20.34
N GLU A 687 8.20 25.72 -19.26
CA GLU A 687 9.17 26.45 -18.45
C GLU A 687 10.53 25.73 -18.38
N GLU A 688 11.58 26.52 -18.17
CA GLU A 688 12.92 26.02 -17.88
C GLU A 688 13.06 25.76 -16.37
N HIS A 689 13.55 24.57 -16.02
CA HIS A 689 13.69 24.12 -14.64
C HIS A 689 14.47 25.11 -13.75
N GLY A 690 13.81 25.63 -12.71
CA GLY A 690 14.38 26.61 -11.77
C GLY A 690 14.20 28.07 -12.16
N ALA A 691 13.53 28.36 -13.28
CA ALA A 691 13.04 29.71 -13.56
C ALA A 691 11.85 30.06 -12.65
N SER A 692 11.66 31.37 -12.41
CA SER A 692 10.43 31.87 -11.79
C SER A 692 9.50 32.40 -12.88
N PHE A 693 8.22 32.11 -12.76
CA PHE A 693 7.21 32.54 -13.71
C PHE A 693 6.18 33.46 -13.06
N SER A 694 5.54 34.27 -13.90
CA SER A 694 4.27 34.89 -13.55
C SER A 694 3.44 35.15 -14.80
N PHE A 695 2.14 34.88 -14.72
CA PHE A 695 1.17 35.36 -15.69
C PHE A 695 0.01 36.07 -14.99
N THR A 696 -0.57 37.05 -15.67
CA THR A 696 -1.69 37.83 -15.15
C THR A 696 -2.78 37.90 -16.21
N LEU A 697 -3.93 37.31 -15.91
CA LEU A 697 -5.09 37.32 -16.81
C LEU A 697 -5.58 38.76 -17.01
N ALA A 698 -5.93 39.09 -18.25
CA ALA A 698 -6.50 40.39 -18.59
C ALA A 698 -7.78 40.64 -17.77
N PRO A 699 -8.04 41.86 -17.27
CA PRO A 699 -9.22 42.16 -16.47
C PRO A 699 -10.56 41.82 -17.14
N ASP A 700 -10.58 41.76 -18.48
CA ASP A 700 -11.75 41.40 -19.30
C ASP A 700 -11.74 39.94 -19.80
N THR A 701 -10.92 39.06 -19.20
CA THR A 701 -10.92 37.61 -19.44
C THR A 701 -12.32 37.02 -19.29
N PHE A 702 -13.06 37.48 -18.27
CA PHE A 702 -14.44 37.12 -18.02
C PHE A 702 -15.32 38.37 -17.99
N SER A 703 -16.47 38.32 -18.67
CA SER A 703 -17.46 39.39 -18.74
C SER A 703 -18.83 38.88 -18.29
N GLY A 704 -19.85 39.75 -18.25
CA GLY A 704 -21.22 39.39 -17.85
C GLY A 704 -21.48 39.36 -16.35
N SER A 705 -20.47 39.57 -15.50
CA SER A 705 -20.68 39.73 -14.05
C SER A 705 -20.86 41.21 -13.67
N ALA A 706 -21.96 41.52 -12.99
CA ALA A 706 -22.19 42.84 -12.39
C ALA A 706 -21.51 43.03 -11.02
N THR A 707 -20.88 41.97 -10.50
CA THR A 707 -20.16 41.93 -9.22
C THR A 707 -18.69 41.49 -9.45
N PRO A 708 -17.76 41.83 -8.54
CA PRO A 708 -16.40 41.30 -8.58
C PRO A 708 -16.40 39.77 -8.68
N LEU A 709 -15.52 39.22 -9.52
CA LEU A 709 -15.36 37.78 -9.70
C LEU A 709 -14.31 37.23 -8.74
N ASN A 710 -14.65 36.14 -8.06
CA ASN A 710 -13.70 35.37 -7.26
C ASN A 710 -13.13 34.23 -8.12
N TYR A 711 -11.80 34.17 -8.21
CA TYR A 711 -11.08 33.19 -9.01
C TYR A 711 -10.53 32.07 -8.11
N TYR A 712 -10.61 30.83 -8.59
CA TYR A 712 -10.08 29.65 -7.90
C TYR A 712 -9.42 28.73 -8.92
N LEU A 713 -8.27 28.14 -8.56
CA LEU A 713 -7.55 27.17 -9.38
C LEU A 713 -7.76 25.76 -8.82
N ILE A 714 -7.95 24.79 -9.71
CA ILE A 714 -8.07 23.37 -9.38
C ILE A 714 -6.89 22.65 -10.04
N SER A 715 -6.21 21.80 -9.27
CA SER A 715 -5.12 20.94 -9.76
C SER A 715 -5.40 19.50 -9.35
N ASP A 716 -5.13 18.57 -10.25
CA ASP A 716 -5.30 17.13 -10.03
C ASP A 716 -4.27 16.54 -9.05
N ARG A 717 -3.27 17.33 -8.63
CA ARG A 717 -2.21 16.91 -7.69
C ARG A 717 -2.05 17.88 -6.50
N ARG A 718 -2.81 17.60 -5.43
CA ARG A 718 -2.83 18.32 -4.13
C ARG A 718 -3.23 19.81 -4.24
N ALA A 719 -3.70 20.37 -3.13
CA ALA A 719 -4.27 21.71 -3.11
C ALA A 719 -3.20 22.81 -3.29
N ALA A 720 -3.34 23.63 -4.32
CA ALA A 720 -2.56 24.86 -4.45
C ALA A 720 -2.91 25.81 -3.27
N ARG A 721 -1.89 26.33 -2.59
CA ARG A 721 -2.07 27.35 -1.55
C ARG A 721 -1.50 28.69 -2.02
N THR A 722 -2.32 29.72 -1.79
CA THR A 722 -2.02 31.16 -1.90
C THR A 722 -1.88 31.70 -3.33
N ILE A 723 -3.00 32.20 -3.87
CA ILE A 723 -3.05 33.17 -4.97
C ILE A 723 -3.33 34.55 -4.35
N SER A 724 -2.61 35.59 -4.78
CA SER A 724 -2.91 36.97 -4.37
C SER A 724 -3.93 37.58 -5.33
N ILE A 725 -5.20 37.60 -4.92
CA ILE A 725 -6.32 38.04 -5.77
C ILE A 725 -6.71 39.48 -5.41
N GLY A 726 -6.40 40.42 -6.31
CA GLY A 726 -6.98 41.76 -6.28
C GLY A 726 -8.37 41.78 -6.90
N SER A 727 -9.23 42.71 -6.50
CA SER A 727 -10.65 42.75 -6.87
C SER A 727 -10.96 42.97 -8.37
N ASN A 728 -9.94 43.06 -9.25
CA ASN A 728 -10.08 43.24 -10.70
C ASN A 728 -9.02 42.46 -11.54
N TYR A 729 -8.21 41.58 -10.96
CA TYR A 729 -7.19 40.83 -11.70
C TYR A 729 -6.84 39.49 -11.03
N ALA A 730 -6.55 38.48 -11.86
CA ALA A 730 -5.99 37.20 -11.41
C ALA A 730 -4.52 37.12 -11.85
N SER A 731 -3.61 37.19 -10.89
CA SER A 731 -2.16 37.07 -11.10
C SER A 731 -1.66 35.79 -10.43
N MET A 732 -0.84 35.03 -11.14
CA MET A 732 -0.22 33.80 -10.68
C MET A 732 1.29 33.89 -10.85
N GLY A 733 2.06 33.22 -10.01
CA GLY A 733 3.50 33.09 -10.16
C GLY A 733 4.13 32.23 -9.07
N GLY A 734 5.33 31.74 -9.34
CA GLY A 734 6.09 30.88 -8.44
C GLY A 734 7.44 30.48 -9.02
N THR A 735 8.20 29.71 -8.26
CA THR A 735 9.48 29.14 -8.68
C THR A 735 9.49 27.64 -8.38
N GLU A 736 9.93 26.82 -9.33
CA GLU A 736 10.08 25.37 -9.15
C GLU A 736 11.42 25.05 -8.44
N ASP A 737 11.37 24.22 -7.39
CA ASP A 737 12.58 23.68 -6.73
C ASP A 737 13.12 22.41 -7.43
N VAL A 738 14.31 21.97 -7.01
CA VAL A 738 15.03 20.81 -7.59
C VAL A 738 14.30 19.45 -7.37
N ALA A 739 13.12 19.45 -6.76
CA ALA A 739 12.25 18.29 -6.58
C ALA A 739 10.91 18.42 -7.33
N GLY A 740 10.76 19.40 -8.23
CA GLY A 740 9.54 19.61 -9.02
C GLY A 740 8.39 20.22 -8.21
N ARG A 741 8.71 21.07 -7.21
CA ARG A 741 7.71 21.69 -6.33
C ARG A 741 7.61 23.19 -6.59
N LEU A 742 6.39 23.66 -6.86
CA LEU A 742 6.07 25.08 -6.96
C LEU A 742 6.06 25.75 -5.58
N SER A 743 6.86 26.80 -5.43
CA SER A 743 6.90 27.67 -4.24
C SER A 743 6.37 29.07 -4.55
N ALA A 744 5.66 29.67 -3.59
CA ALA A 744 5.15 31.05 -3.66
C ALA A 744 5.91 31.94 -2.68
N MET A 745 6.09 33.23 -3.02
CA MET A 745 6.57 34.24 -2.07
C MET A 745 5.43 34.75 -1.18
N ASP A 746 5.69 34.84 0.13
CA ASP A 746 4.73 35.25 1.16
C ASP A 746 4.16 36.66 0.95
N TRP A 747 2.87 36.87 1.32
CA TRP A 747 2.34 38.12 1.89
C TRP A 747 1.03 37.90 2.68
N ALA A 748 0.73 38.82 3.60
CA ALA A 748 -0.18 38.65 4.75
C ALA A 748 -1.66 39.09 4.50
N PRO A 749 -2.62 38.76 5.39
CA PRO A 749 -4.03 38.54 5.00
C PRO A 749 -5.01 39.71 5.22
N SER A 750 -6.18 39.63 4.57
CA SER A 750 -7.41 40.32 4.97
C SER A 750 -8.59 39.33 5.10
N ARG A 751 -9.62 39.72 5.87
CA ARG A 751 -10.77 38.88 6.26
C ARG A 751 -11.98 39.13 5.34
N ASP A 752 -12.69 38.08 4.92
CA ASP A 752 -14.04 37.77 5.44
C ASP A 752 -14.56 36.39 4.95
N PRO A 753 -15.54 35.77 5.63
CA PRO A 753 -16.11 34.48 5.25
C PRO A 753 -17.46 34.62 4.54
N LEU A 754 -17.70 33.90 3.43
CA LEU A 754 -19.03 33.42 2.99
C LEU A 754 -18.98 32.63 1.66
N GLY A 755 -19.82 31.60 1.54
CA GLY A 755 -20.41 31.13 0.27
C GLY A 755 -19.50 30.43 -0.76
N ILE A 756 -19.42 29.09 -0.70
CA ILE A 756 -18.78 28.26 -1.74
C ILE A 756 -19.77 27.96 -2.87
N ALA A 757 -19.38 28.23 -4.12
CA ALA A 757 -19.99 27.66 -5.32
C ALA A 757 -18.89 27.04 -6.20
N LYS A 758 -19.22 25.92 -6.89
CA LYS A 758 -18.31 25.18 -7.76
C LYS A 758 -18.91 25.10 -9.17
N PHE A 759 -18.06 25.13 -10.20
CA PHE A 759 -18.46 24.95 -11.61
C PHE A 759 -17.94 23.61 -12.15
N ASN A 760 -18.59 23.10 -13.20
CA ASN A 760 -18.33 21.77 -13.77
C ASN A 760 -17.65 21.89 -15.16
N ALA A 761 -16.87 20.88 -15.55
CA ALA A 761 -16.01 20.93 -16.74
C ALA A 761 -16.76 21.00 -18.09
N GLU A 762 -18.05 20.66 -18.13
CA GLU A 762 -18.86 20.69 -19.36
C GLU A 762 -19.14 22.12 -19.87
N GLU A 763 -19.11 23.15 -19.02
CA GLU A 763 -19.27 24.55 -19.45
C GLU A 763 -18.01 25.13 -20.15
N ILE A 764 -16.92 24.34 -20.25
CA ILE A 764 -15.64 24.74 -20.90
C ILE A 764 -15.47 24.09 -22.29
N GLY A 765 -16.48 23.37 -22.80
CA GLY A 765 -16.55 22.99 -24.22
C GLY A 765 -15.58 21.89 -24.68
N ILE A 766 -15.12 21.00 -23.78
CA ILE A 766 -14.27 19.86 -24.13
C ILE A 766 -15.13 18.61 -24.36
N SER A 767 -15.24 18.18 -25.62
CA SER A 767 -15.92 16.92 -25.99
C SER A 767 -15.00 15.71 -25.72
N PRO A 768 -15.50 14.61 -25.11
CA PRO A 768 -14.71 13.38 -24.96
C PRO A 768 -14.54 12.68 -26.32
N PHE A 769 -13.30 12.33 -26.68
CA PHE A 769 -13.00 11.59 -27.91
C PHE A 769 -12.94 10.08 -27.65
N HIS A 770 -13.66 9.29 -28.45
CA HIS A 770 -13.53 7.83 -28.48
C HIS A 770 -12.34 7.40 -29.37
N PRO A 771 -11.59 6.33 -29.00
CA PRO A 771 -10.48 5.86 -29.79
C PRO A 771 -10.94 4.91 -30.91
N THR A 772 -10.74 5.31 -32.17
CA THR A 772 -10.88 4.38 -33.31
C THR A 772 -9.71 4.45 -34.29
N LYS A 773 -9.05 3.28 -34.39
CA LYS A 773 -8.36 2.71 -35.56
C LYS A 773 -6.96 3.22 -36.00
N THR A 774 -6.01 2.28 -35.81
CA THR A 774 -5.01 1.77 -36.78
C THR A 774 -3.94 2.70 -37.35
N TRP A 775 -2.69 2.31 -37.10
CA TRP A 775 -1.50 2.76 -37.84
C TRP A 775 -1.36 2.02 -39.18
N SER A 776 -0.92 2.73 -40.21
CA SER A 776 -0.40 2.15 -41.47
C SER A 776 0.69 3.04 -42.04
N THR A 777 1.86 2.46 -42.30
CA THR A 777 3.06 3.10 -42.89
C THR A 777 2.96 3.22 -44.42
N VAL A 778 3.18 4.41 -44.99
CA VAL A 778 3.63 4.61 -46.40
C VAL A 778 4.54 5.86 -46.50
N HIS A 779 5.47 5.82 -47.44
CA HIS A 779 6.45 6.83 -47.86
C HIS A 779 5.87 8.17 -48.35
N SER A 780 6.76 9.17 -48.45
CA SER A 780 6.71 10.23 -49.47
C SER A 780 8.12 10.58 -49.97
N ASP A 781 8.35 10.50 -51.28
CA ASP A 781 9.54 11.00 -51.99
C ASP A 781 9.43 12.49 -52.35
N GLU A 782 10.56 13.10 -52.74
CA GLU A 782 10.79 14.22 -53.71
C GLU A 782 12.12 14.92 -53.32
N GLU A 783 13.24 14.80 -54.06
CA GLU A 783 13.63 15.23 -55.42
C GLU A 783 14.44 16.56 -55.46
N GLY A 784 15.43 16.65 -56.37
CA GLY A 784 16.24 17.86 -56.66
C GLY A 784 17.66 17.89 -56.05
N SER A 785 18.71 17.28 -56.64
CA SER A 785 19.53 17.75 -57.79
C SER A 785 20.51 18.91 -57.47
N VAL A 786 21.77 19.03 -57.96
CA VAL A 786 22.64 18.23 -58.86
C VAL A 786 24.08 18.85 -58.88
N LEU A 787 25.11 18.13 -59.35
CA LEU A 787 26.55 18.55 -59.58
C LEU A 787 27.43 18.86 -58.33
N GLY A 788 28.74 18.59 -58.32
CA GLY A 788 29.58 17.91 -59.33
C GLY A 788 31.08 17.80 -58.95
N ASP A 789 31.79 16.96 -59.71
CA ASP A 789 33.27 16.81 -59.84
C ASP A 789 34.15 16.10 -58.78
N ARG A 790 35.34 15.73 -59.29
CA ARG A 790 36.26 14.60 -58.98
C ARG A 790 37.73 15.14 -59.08
N PRO A 791 38.84 14.36 -59.01
CA PRO A 791 39.27 13.30 -58.05
C PRO A 791 40.82 13.28 -57.74
N VAL A 792 41.33 12.16 -57.18
CA VAL A 792 42.63 11.48 -57.53
C VAL A 792 43.99 11.73 -56.77
N THR A 793 44.29 10.80 -55.83
CA THR A 793 45.53 9.96 -55.65
C THR A 793 46.90 10.39 -55.03
N ARG A 794 47.49 9.40 -54.30
CA ARG A 794 48.94 9.02 -54.13
C ARG A 794 49.87 9.96 -53.32
N SER A 795 50.95 9.51 -52.62
CA SER A 795 51.50 8.16 -52.28
C SER A 795 52.68 8.19 -51.27
N ARG A 796 52.87 7.10 -50.48
CA ARG A 796 54.13 6.45 -49.96
C ARG A 796 55.34 7.25 -49.40
N ARG A 797 55.78 6.88 -48.18
CA ARG A 797 57.12 6.31 -47.74
C ARG A 797 57.12 6.14 -46.20
N GLU A 798 57.51 5.00 -45.59
CA GLU A 798 58.87 4.47 -45.29
C GLU A 798 59.69 5.40 -44.35
N HIS A 799 60.35 4.97 -43.25
CA HIS A 799 60.98 3.67 -42.87
C HIS A 799 61.12 3.47 -41.32
N VAL A 800 61.22 2.20 -40.87
CA VAL A 800 62.22 1.54 -39.94
C VAL A 800 62.80 2.34 -38.73
N GLY A 801 63.03 1.84 -37.49
CA GLY A 801 63.07 0.50 -36.81
C GLY A 801 63.85 0.67 -35.45
N ASP A 802 64.25 -0.30 -34.62
CA ASP A 802 64.01 -1.74 -34.38
C ASP A 802 64.68 -2.18 -33.02
N MET A 803 64.51 -3.44 -32.54
CA MET A 803 65.24 -4.15 -31.43
C MET A 803 64.94 -3.74 -29.95
N ALA A 804 64.62 -4.62 -28.96
CA ALA A 804 65.24 -5.84 -28.38
C ALA A 804 66.33 -5.55 -27.30
N SER A 805 66.57 -6.28 -26.19
CA SER A 805 65.96 -7.47 -25.52
C SER A 805 66.55 -7.74 -24.10
N MET A 806 65.78 -8.38 -23.20
CA MET A 806 66.14 -9.29 -22.07
C MET A 806 67.19 -8.95 -20.95
N ALA A 807 66.82 -9.32 -19.70
CA ALA A 807 67.57 -10.13 -18.70
C ALA A 807 68.00 -9.56 -17.30
N SER A 808 67.31 -10.07 -16.25
CA SER A 808 67.86 -10.71 -15.02
C SER A 808 68.33 -9.92 -13.76
N ILE A 809 67.91 -10.44 -12.58
CA ILE A 809 68.52 -10.38 -11.20
C ILE A 809 68.63 -8.98 -10.52
N GLY A 810 68.33 -8.76 -9.23
CA GLY A 810 67.80 -9.58 -8.13
C GLY A 810 67.84 -8.86 -6.75
N SER A 811 67.30 -9.50 -5.69
CA SER A 811 67.37 -9.20 -4.23
C SER A 811 66.62 -7.99 -3.60
N ARG A 812 65.73 -8.33 -2.63
CA ARG A 812 65.48 -7.81 -1.24
C ARG A 812 65.97 -6.39 -0.85
N GLU A 813 65.29 -5.58 -0.02
CA GLU A 813 64.15 -5.80 0.91
C GLU A 813 63.49 -4.46 1.37
N ASN A 814 62.29 -4.53 1.95
CA ASN A 814 61.68 -3.57 2.91
C ASN A 814 61.39 -2.09 2.56
N TRP A 815 60.20 -1.88 1.99
CA TRP A 815 59.16 -0.92 2.43
C TRP A 815 59.54 0.33 3.28
N LYS A 816 59.50 1.52 2.65
CA LYS A 816 58.59 2.65 2.99
C LYS A 816 58.75 3.87 2.05
N VAL A 817 57.66 4.25 1.34
CA VAL A 817 57.08 5.63 1.23
C VAL A 817 58.08 6.79 0.95
N LEU A 818 58.06 7.58 -0.15
CA LEU A 818 57.00 7.99 -1.11
C LEU A 818 57.60 8.69 -2.36
N SER A 819 56.87 8.69 -3.50
CA SER A 819 56.80 9.70 -4.61
C SER A 819 58.10 10.05 -5.41
N GLU A 820 58.11 10.68 -6.60
CA GLU A 820 57.15 11.50 -7.38
C GLU A 820 57.13 11.21 -8.90
N SER A 821 56.23 11.91 -9.60
CA SER A 821 55.88 11.90 -11.03
C SER A 821 57.00 12.38 -12.00
N PRO A 822 56.71 12.42 -13.32
CA PRO A 822 56.37 13.73 -13.88
C PRO A 822 54.89 13.76 -14.35
N GLU A 823 54.04 14.72 -13.93
CA GLU A 823 54.12 16.18 -14.13
C GLU A 823 54.20 16.55 -15.64
N PRO A 824 53.63 17.69 -16.09
CA PRO A 824 53.31 18.86 -15.27
C PRO A 824 51.89 19.45 -15.53
N TRP A 825 51.27 20.26 -14.65
CA TRP A 825 51.82 21.18 -13.65
C TRP A 825 51.00 21.23 -12.34
N LEU A 826 51.66 21.05 -11.20
CA LEU A 826 51.69 21.96 -10.04
C LEU A 826 50.39 22.67 -9.59
N ALA A 827 49.93 22.40 -8.36
CA ALA A 827 50.36 23.18 -7.17
C ALA A 827 49.52 22.94 -5.89
N LEU A 828 50.19 22.44 -4.83
CA LEU A 828 50.11 22.83 -3.41
C LEU A 828 48.76 23.24 -2.76
N ARG A 829 48.37 22.51 -1.69
CA ARG A 829 47.68 23.10 -0.53
C ARG A 829 48.71 23.54 0.52
N GLY A 830 48.72 24.82 0.89
CA GLY A 830 49.56 25.29 1.99
C GLY A 830 49.47 26.79 2.32
N ARG A 831 48.56 27.14 3.25
CA ARG A 831 48.61 28.32 4.15
C ARG A 831 48.73 29.73 3.55
N THR A 832 47.65 30.50 3.75
CA THR A 832 47.64 31.89 4.28
C THR A 832 48.75 32.86 3.83
N ALA A 833 48.44 33.70 2.84
CA ALA A 833 48.87 35.11 2.82
C ALA A 833 47.92 35.96 1.95
N ASN A 834 47.43 37.05 2.57
CA ASN A 834 46.76 38.27 2.10
C ASN A 834 46.43 38.57 0.61
N ASP A 835 45.23 39.16 0.49
CA ASP A 835 44.84 40.35 -0.29
C ASP A 835 44.47 40.33 -1.79
N SER A 836 43.27 40.90 -2.01
CA SER A 836 42.78 41.65 -3.18
C SER A 836 42.46 40.94 -4.52
N GLY A 837 41.16 40.84 -4.82
CA GLY A 837 40.61 41.72 -5.86
C GLY A 837 39.91 41.13 -7.09
N VAL A 838 38.56 41.23 -7.09
CA VAL A 838 37.71 41.74 -8.20
C VAL A 838 37.46 40.87 -9.47
N ASP A 839 36.14 40.69 -9.73
CA ASP A 839 35.37 40.45 -10.98
C ASP A 839 35.71 39.38 -12.04
N GLY A 840 34.64 38.69 -12.46
CA GLY A 840 34.29 38.66 -13.89
C GLY A 840 34.07 37.28 -14.54
N PRO A 841 32.94 37.04 -15.27
CA PRO A 841 32.53 35.68 -15.67
C PRO A 841 32.61 35.39 -17.18
N ASN A 842 32.71 34.10 -17.57
CA ASN A 842 31.72 33.47 -18.48
C ASN A 842 31.86 31.95 -18.78
N LYS A 843 30.73 31.37 -19.24
CA LYS A 843 30.57 30.17 -20.09
C LYS A 843 30.89 28.76 -19.54
N GLY A 844 29.87 28.15 -18.93
CA GLY A 844 29.66 26.69 -18.99
C GLY A 844 28.89 26.27 -20.26
N ARG A 845 28.96 24.98 -20.66
CA ARG A 845 28.29 24.46 -21.86
C ARG A 845 27.58 23.12 -21.60
N LYS A 846 26.24 23.16 -21.70
CA LYS A 846 25.28 22.07 -21.96
C LYS A 846 25.37 20.77 -21.11
N SER A 847 24.46 20.65 -20.15
CA SER A 847 23.73 19.40 -19.86
C SER A 847 22.37 19.43 -20.58
N SER A 848 21.70 18.28 -20.69
CA SER A 848 20.39 18.13 -21.36
C SER A 848 19.27 18.91 -20.67
N GLU A 849 18.40 19.51 -21.48
CA GLU A 849 17.18 20.20 -21.05
C GLU A 849 16.06 19.17 -20.82
N ASP A 850 15.61 19.01 -19.57
CA ASP A 850 14.34 18.35 -19.24
C ASP A 850 13.26 19.43 -19.14
N SER A 851 12.38 19.53 -20.14
CA SER A 851 11.24 20.47 -20.14
C SER A 851 10.00 19.81 -19.52
N VAL A 852 9.37 20.49 -18.55
CA VAL A 852 8.13 20.01 -17.92
C VAL A 852 6.90 20.59 -18.66
N ILE A 853 5.87 19.76 -18.81
CA ILE A 853 4.63 20.08 -19.55
C ILE A 853 3.49 20.25 -18.54
N CYS A 854 3.00 21.48 -18.38
CA CYS A 854 1.85 21.80 -17.55
C CYS A 854 0.61 22.07 -18.42
N TYR A 855 -0.53 21.46 -18.06
CA TYR A 855 -1.84 21.71 -18.68
C TYR A 855 -2.67 22.61 -17.75
N ILE A 856 -3.30 23.65 -18.32
CA ILE A 856 -4.17 24.62 -17.61
C ILE A 856 -5.58 24.57 -18.21
#